data_AF-F0S9T1-F1
#
_entry.id   AF-F0S9T1-F1
#
_cell.length_a   1.000
_cell.length_b   1.000
_cell.length_c   1.000
_cell.angle_alpha   90.00
_cell.angle_beta   90.00
_cell.angle_gamma   90.00
#
_symmetry.space_group_name_H-M   'P 1'
#
loop_
_entity.id
_entity.type
_entity.pdbx_description
1 polymer ?
#
loop_
_entity_poly.entity_id
_entity_poly.type
_entity_poly.pdbx_seq_one_letter_code
_entity_poly.pdbx_strand_id
1 'polypeptide(L)'
;MNRLQFLGTTILGFFKPPTPKEPEIKYMKRVNDTLIELLDSHTNEYVTFSKVTKYADGSAMNDAKCDGVIYRKLGNEYFKRNIIDTINVKSFGAKGDGNLNPLSSIYSTISEAKKVYPFVTSLSQSLDWAATQKAVITAILYYSRDRLGEPSNGVLLYDPKNEGVPVGASPGGASPYMSIIFPKGTYVFSEAVSMGVDGISNPVDINKYLYNINFCFMGEHEDGVNISGVGENNLFYFFNSGFRNKFKNINFCNYGTGIIYKTSNKDTSHFHMSNCQSNAGNTLIDTYSYQTTRSTIMILESIICCNTKRLVNSFVDKLVIRDSWIYNKFNSEDALLRISGDCNFSCEDCFFIPLFHDHDIVNPDNSRWIDIVNEPENSTPNDRSLKTINIKNSRCSLESARPFIWFFDKNAGLLGPNQHTSITIEDCYLGGTGGRPVITLKEGYPGSISLRNCKVFSSPEIVSLDLNNPNPPLPSVPGAITNFVIMVDEATRLTQQYDTSRIIDSKLESFYYDTTSQTSKFKRSIHKNIDYRLRSVASSPGKVKVSLPIFFDSSPEVPNRDILTLLVTVVGDSGGGLPVYNNSATVIISIVGGYESGAFYKRITVASIQDAKGGISFDKSCMPNVYWGEGDTGSQDISPENEGSEKKITIQWASSNFNVSWAYIMPLAGLRENQKDKEQYYNW
;
A
#
# COMPACT_ATOMS: atom_id res chain seq x y z
N MET A 1 -48.94 58.20 -16.52
CA MET A 1 -47.72 59.03 -16.54
C MET A 1 -46.59 58.13 -16.05
N ASN A 2 -45.55 57.74 -16.80
CA ASN A 2 -45.07 58.10 -18.13
C ASN A 2 -44.63 56.84 -18.88
N ARG A 3 -45.09 56.73 -20.14
CA ARG A 3 -44.54 55.85 -21.19
C ARG A 3 -43.27 56.50 -21.74
N LEU A 4 -42.27 55.70 -22.10
CA LEU A 4 -41.41 56.02 -23.23
C LEU A 4 -41.12 54.74 -24.03
N GLN A 5 -41.69 54.71 -25.23
CA GLN A 5 -41.34 53.81 -26.32
C GLN A 5 -40.05 54.31 -26.96
N PHE A 6 -39.17 53.40 -27.38
CA PHE A 6 -38.27 53.63 -28.50
C PHE A 6 -38.37 52.46 -29.48
N LEU A 7 -38.92 52.76 -30.65
CA LEU A 7 -38.79 51.99 -31.88
C LEU A 7 -37.40 52.30 -32.45
N GLY A 8 -36.64 51.26 -32.78
CA GLY A 8 -35.34 51.37 -33.45
C GLY A 8 -35.10 50.17 -34.34
N THR A 9 -35.52 50.28 -35.59
CA THR A 9 -35.24 49.38 -36.71
C THR A 9 -33.75 49.43 -37.03
N THR A 10 -33.04 48.29 -37.11
CA THR A 10 -31.71 48.22 -37.75
C THR A 10 -31.45 46.84 -38.36
N ILE A 11 -31.59 46.79 -39.70
CA ILE A 11 -30.72 46.16 -40.70
C ILE A 11 -30.02 44.85 -40.28
N LEU A 12 -30.56 43.73 -40.79
CA LEU A 12 -29.86 42.44 -40.92
C LEU A 12 -28.72 42.56 -41.95
N GLY A 13 -27.54 42.95 -41.47
CA GLY A 13 -26.28 42.79 -42.20
C GLY A 13 -25.71 41.40 -41.94
N PHE A 14 -25.59 40.59 -42.98
CA PHE A 14 -24.84 39.33 -42.97
C PHE A 14 -23.36 39.61 -42.65
N PHE A 15 -22.98 39.55 -41.38
CA PHE A 15 -21.56 39.42 -41.01
C PHE A 15 -21.13 38.00 -41.30
N LYS A 16 -20.46 37.82 -42.44
CA LYS A 16 -19.59 36.69 -42.67
C LYS A 16 -18.54 36.70 -41.53
N PRO A 17 -18.37 35.60 -40.76
CA PRO A 17 -17.35 35.57 -39.72
C PRO A 17 -15.98 35.88 -40.37
N PRO A 18 -15.14 36.72 -39.74
CA PRO A 18 -13.81 36.98 -40.26
C PRO A 18 -13.08 35.65 -40.41
N THR A 19 -12.63 35.37 -41.63
CA THR A 19 -11.67 34.31 -41.89
C THR A 19 -10.49 34.52 -40.94
N PRO A 20 -9.95 33.49 -40.26
CA PRO A 20 -8.82 33.66 -39.35
C PRO A 20 -7.71 34.36 -40.13
N LYS A 21 -7.44 35.62 -39.81
CA LYS A 21 -6.27 36.32 -40.34
C LYS A 21 -5.08 35.57 -39.78
N GLU A 22 -4.21 35.08 -40.67
CA GLU A 22 -2.88 34.64 -40.26
C GLU A 22 -2.28 35.75 -39.37
N PRO A 23 -1.81 35.43 -38.16
CA PRO A 23 -1.28 36.45 -37.27
C PRO A 23 -0.13 37.16 -38.00
N GLU A 24 -0.22 38.49 -38.12
CA GLU A 24 0.88 39.32 -38.63
C GLU A 24 2.12 38.99 -37.79
N ILE A 25 3.09 38.32 -38.42
CA ILE A 25 4.36 37.92 -37.82
C ILE A 25 5.16 39.21 -37.58
N LYS A 26 4.94 39.88 -36.45
CA LYS A 26 5.38 41.26 -36.32
C LYS A 26 6.87 41.43 -35.99
N TYR A 27 7.62 40.38 -35.62
CA TYR A 27 9.04 40.52 -35.21
C TYR A 27 9.91 39.25 -35.38
N MET A 28 9.76 38.47 -36.47
CA MET A 28 10.65 37.32 -36.69
C MET A 28 12.00 37.77 -37.29
N LYS A 29 13.11 37.42 -36.64
CA LYS A 29 14.46 37.64 -37.15
C LYS A 29 15.09 36.32 -37.57
N ARG A 30 15.52 36.23 -38.83
CA ARG A 30 16.31 35.09 -39.32
C ARG A 30 17.79 35.35 -39.09
N VAL A 31 18.47 34.40 -38.45
CA VAL A 31 19.92 34.36 -38.30
C VAL A 31 20.39 33.01 -38.83
N ASN A 32 20.93 33.01 -40.05
CA ASN A 32 21.33 31.79 -40.79
C ASN A 32 20.16 30.79 -40.93
N ASP A 33 20.36 29.56 -40.45
CA ASP A 33 19.38 28.48 -40.44
C ASP A 33 18.51 28.49 -39.18
N THR A 34 18.47 29.60 -38.44
CA THR A 34 17.67 29.75 -37.22
C THR A 34 16.71 30.94 -37.32
N LEU A 35 15.46 30.74 -36.88
CA LEU A 35 14.49 31.80 -36.65
C LEU A 35 14.46 32.10 -35.16
N ILE A 36 14.75 33.33 -34.79
CA ILE A 36 14.72 33.83 -33.40
C ILE A 36 13.66 34.92 -33.24
N GLU A 37 13.36 35.26 -31.99
CA GLU A 37 12.44 36.36 -31.62
C GLU A 37 11.01 36.19 -32.16
N LEU A 38 10.63 34.97 -32.57
CA LEU A 38 9.26 34.69 -32.95
C LEU A 38 8.40 34.58 -31.70
N LEU A 39 7.38 35.42 -31.59
CA LEU A 39 6.40 35.35 -30.51
C LEU A 39 5.41 34.20 -30.79
N ASP A 40 5.29 33.24 -29.88
CA ASP A 40 4.27 32.19 -29.92
C ASP A 40 2.88 32.82 -29.74
N SER A 41 1.96 32.57 -30.67
CA SER A 41 0.65 33.20 -30.70
C SER A 41 -0.28 32.79 -29.55
N HIS A 42 0.03 31.71 -28.84
CA HIS A 42 -0.76 31.23 -27.73
C HIS A 42 -0.12 31.56 -26.38
N THR A 43 1.21 31.45 -26.26
CA THR A 43 1.90 31.70 -24.98
C THR A 43 2.44 33.12 -24.83
N ASN A 44 2.57 33.88 -25.92
CA ASN A 44 3.28 35.16 -25.96
C ASN A 44 4.74 35.07 -25.50
N GLU A 45 5.37 33.91 -25.67
CA GLU A 45 6.79 33.70 -25.38
C GLU A 45 7.62 33.75 -26.66
N TYR A 46 8.87 34.18 -26.54
CA TYR A 46 9.81 34.11 -27.65
C TYR A 46 10.29 32.68 -27.85
N VAL A 47 10.16 32.18 -29.08
CA VAL A 47 10.51 30.82 -29.47
C VAL A 47 11.54 30.84 -30.59
N THR A 48 12.41 29.84 -30.57
CA THR A 48 13.46 29.68 -31.58
C THR A 48 13.17 28.45 -32.42
N PHE A 49 13.45 28.52 -33.72
CA PHE A 49 13.34 27.38 -34.64
C PHE A 49 14.62 27.18 -35.43
N SER A 50 14.98 25.93 -35.71
CA SER A 50 16.09 25.58 -36.61
C SER A 50 15.56 24.98 -37.91
N LYS A 51 16.19 25.30 -39.03
CA LYS A 51 15.82 24.78 -40.35
C LYS A 51 15.98 23.26 -40.39
N VAL A 52 15.02 22.59 -41.03
CA VAL A 52 14.99 21.14 -41.20
C VAL A 52 14.55 20.76 -42.60
N THR A 53 15.05 19.64 -43.12
CA THR A 53 14.63 19.06 -44.42
C THR A 53 13.88 17.76 -44.26
N LYS A 54 13.95 17.14 -43.07
CA LYS A 54 13.28 15.90 -42.70
C LYS A 54 12.38 16.13 -41.49
N TYR A 55 11.28 15.41 -41.45
CA TYR A 55 10.36 15.39 -40.31
C TYR A 55 10.91 14.49 -39.20
N ALA A 56 10.25 14.49 -38.03
CA ALA A 56 10.62 13.62 -36.91
C ALA A 56 10.65 12.12 -37.27
N ASP A 57 9.91 11.71 -38.31
CA ASP A 57 9.92 10.33 -38.83
C ASP A 57 11.05 10.01 -39.81
N GLY A 58 11.96 10.95 -40.07
CA GLY A 58 13.07 10.82 -41.02
C GLY A 58 12.69 11.01 -42.49
N SER A 59 11.40 11.00 -42.84
CA SER A 59 10.96 11.27 -44.21
C SER A 59 10.95 12.77 -44.50
N ALA A 60 10.96 13.15 -45.78
CA ALA A 60 11.07 14.55 -46.18
C ALA A 60 9.98 15.44 -45.54
N MET A 61 10.34 16.66 -45.16
CA MET A 61 9.37 17.67 -44.75
C MET A 61 8.44 18.02 -45.92
N ASN A 62 7.17 18.27 -45.59
CA ASN A 62 6.18 18.81 -46.50
C ASN A 62 5.16 19.65 -45.71
N ASP A 63 4.28 20.35 -46.41
CA ASP A 63 3.30 21.27 -45.80
C ASP A 63 2.32 20.55 -44.87
N ALA A 64 1.95 19.30 -45.18
CA ALA A 64 1.04 18.50 -44.35
C ALA A 64 1.63 18.13 -42.98
N LYS A 65 2.94 18.28 -42.80
CA LYS A 65 3.66 18.03 -41.54
C LYS A 65 3.91 19.29 -40.72
N CYS A 66 3.55 20.46 -41.24
CA CYS A 66 3.60 21.70 -40.48
C CYS A 66 2.39 21.75 -39.55
N ASP A 67 2.62 21.69 -38.25
CA ASP A 67 1.57 21.75 -37.23
C ASP A 67 1.35 23.18 -36.69
N GLY A 68 2.16 24.14 -37.14
CA GLY A 68 2.10 25.54 -36.73
C GLY A 68 2.70 25.80 -35.34
N VAL A 69 3.17 24.78 -34.62
CA VAL A 69 3.69 24.90 -33.25
C VAL A 69 5.13 24.38 -33.18
N ILE A 70 5.36 23.14 -33.57
CA ILE A 70 6.68 22.51 -33.65
C ILE A 70 7.29 22.70 -35.03
N TYR A 71 6.53 22.47 -36.10
CA TYR A 71 7.01 22.60 -37.46
C TYR A 71 6.30 23.73 -38.17
N ARG A 72 7.09 24.68 -38.68
CA ARG A 72 6.60 25.85 -39.43
C ARG A 72 7.28 25.94 -40.80
N LYS A 73 6.57 26.52 -41.76
CA LYS A 73 7.09 26.84 -43.08
C LYS A 73 7.35 28.35 -43.18
N LEU A 74 8.49 28.74 -43.75
CA LEU A 74 8.79 30.12 -44.11
C LEU A 74 9.34 30.13 -45.55
N GLY A 75 8.57 30.70 -46.48
CA GLY A 75 8.87 30.58 -47.92
C GLY A 75 8.83 29.12 -48.36
N ASN A 76 9.94 28.61 -48.91
CA ASN A 76 10.09 27.22 -49.34
C ASN A 76 10.87 26.34 -48.34
N GLU A 77 11.13 26.86 -47.14
CA GLU A 77 11.94 26.19 -46.12
C GLU A 77 11.08 25.79 -44.92
N TYR A 78 11.48 24.72 -44.25
CA TYR A 78 10.82 24.21 -43.05
C TYR A 78 11.71 24.38 -41.84
N PHE A 79 11.09 24.66 -40.70
CA PHE A 79 11.75 24.96 -39.44
C PHE A 79 11.10 24.17 -38.31
N LYS A 80 11.92 23.60 -37.42
CA LYS A 80 11.54 22.85 -36.22
C LYS A 80 11.81 23.70 -34.98
N ARG A 81 10.86 23.80 -34.06
CA ARG A 81 11.00 24.51 -32.79
C ARG A 81 12.10 23.85 -31.98
N ASN A 82 13.00 24.65 -31.42
CA ASN A 82 14.04 24.19 -30.52
C ASN A 82 13.39 23.96 -29.14
N ILE A 83 12.94 22.74 -28.89
CA ILE A 83 12.34 22.33 -27.62
C ILE A 83 13.41 21.72 -26.74
N ILE A 84 13.56 22.25 -25.53
CA ILE A 84 14.45 21.69 -24.50
C ILE A 84 13.56 21.01 -23.44
N ASP A 85 13.37 19.69 -23.60
CA ASP A 85 12.76 18.75 -22.63
C ASP A 85 11.35 19.05 -22.09
N THR A 86 10.71 20.10 -22.58
CA THR A 86 9.51 20.68 -21.98
C THR A 86 8.51 21.13 -23.05
N ILE A 87 7.26 20.70 -22.91
CA ILE A 87 6.15 21.07 -23.78
C ILE A 87 5.06 21.76 -22.96
N ASN A 88 4.76 23.01 -23.30
CA ASN A 88 3.69 23.80 -22.68
C ASN A 88 2.36 23.52 -23.39
N VAL A 89 1.33 23.10 -22.65
CA VAL A 89 0.00 22.81 -23.23
C VAL A 89 -0.67 24.03 -23.86
N LYS A 90 -0.36 25.26 -23.40
CA LYS A 90 -0.89 26.49 -23.99
C LYS A 90 -0.38 26.72 -25.40
N SER A 91 0.83 26.27 -25.75
CA SER A 91 1.34 26.34 -27.14
C SER A 91 0.47 25.54 -28.13
N PHE A 92 -0.40 24.65 -27.63
CA PHE A 92 -1.35 23.86 -28.42
C PHE A 92 -2.79 24.37 -28.32
N GLY A 93 -3.02 25.53 -27.71
CA GLY A 93 -4.34 26.17 -27.65
C GLY A 93 -5.14 25.93 -26.37
N ALA A 94 -4.56 25.29 -25.34
CA ALA A 94 -5.21 25.18 -24.03
C ALA A 94 -5.37 26.57 -23.41
N LYS A 95 -6.52 26.85 -22.78
CA LYS A 95 -6.80 28.12 -22.11
C LYS A 95 -6.47 28.05 -20.63
N GLY A 96 -6.95 27.01 -19.94
CA GLY A 96 -6.81 26.89 -18.48
C GLY A 96 -7.57 27.97 -17.71
N ASP A 97 -8.74 28.41 -18.20
CA ASP A 97 -9.53 29.51 -17.61
C ASP A 97 -10.62 29.06 -16.63
N GLY A 98 -10.70 27.76 -16.34
CA GLY A 98 -11.68 27.17 -15.43
C GLY A 98 -13.06 26.88 -16.03
N ASN A 99 -13.30 27.25 -17.29
CA ASN A 99 -14.55 26.95 -17.97
C ASN A 99 -14.38 25.76 -18.93
N LEU A 100 -15.46 25.00 -19.12
CA LEU A 100 -15.53 24.05 -20.22
C LEU A 100 -15.58 24.85 -21.55
N ASN A 101 -14.47 24.85 -22.28
CA ASN A 101 -14.36 25.49 -23.57
C ASN A 101 -14.57 24.45 -24.68
N PRO A 102 -15.78 24.27 -25.25
CA PRO A 102 -15.98 23.32 -26.33
C PRO A 102 -15.20 23.76 -27.58
N LEU A 103 -14.78 22.80 -28.40
CA LEU A 103 -14.14 23.08 -29.69
C LEU A 103 -15.00 23.97 -30.61
N SER A 104 -16.34 23.91 -30.48
CA SER A 104 -17.27 24.81 -31.17
C SER A 104 -17.07 26.30 -30.86
N SER A 105 -16.34 26.65 -29.80
CA SER A 105 -15.97 28.03 -29.49
C SER A 105 -14.92 28.62 -30.45
N ILE A 106 -14.22 27.78 -31.21
CA ILE A 106 -13.17 28.18 -32.16
C ILE A 106 -13.47 27.66 -33.58
N TYR A 107 -13.96 26.43 -33.70
CA TYR A 107 -14.15 25.76 -34.99
C TYR A 107 -15.64 25.64 -35.33
N SER A 108 -15.98 25.93 -36.58
CA SER A 108 -17.37 25.84 -37.06
C SER A 108 -17.76 24.42 -37.46
N THR A 109 -16.78 23.59 -37.84
CA THR A 109 -17.00 22.19 -38.26
C THR A 109 -15.97 21.25 -37.65
N ILE A 110 -16.36 19.98 -37.46
CA ILE A 110 -15.44 18.93 -37.01
C ILE A 110 -14.26 18.73 -37.98
N SER A 111 -14.46 18.98 -39.28
CA SER A 111 -13.42 18.89 -40.29
C SER A 111 -12.32 19.93 -40.07
N GLU A 112 -12.69 21.17 -39.71
CA GLU A 112 -11.73 22.21 -39.33
C GLU A 112 -10.98 21.87 -38.06
N ALA A 113 -11.69 21.42 -37.02
CA ALA A 113 -11.07 21.00 -35.76
C ALA A 113 -10.07 19.84 -35.98
N LYS A 114 -10.41 18.84 -36.81
CA LYS A 114 -9.54 17.70 -37.14
C LYS A 114 -8.27 18.08 -37.90
N LYS A 115 -8.23 19.24 -38.58
CA LYS A 115 -6.97 19.73 -39.18
C LYS A 115 -5.93 20.07 -38.10
N VAL A 116 -6.38 20.52 -36.92
CA VAL A 116 -5.51 20.88 -35.80
C VAL A 116 -5.37 19.73 -34.81
N TYR A 117 -6.46 19.03 -34.51
CA TYR A 117 -6.56 17.93 -33.56
C TYR A 117 -7.14 16.67 -34.22
N PRO A 118 -6.34 15.86 -34.93
CA PRO A 118 -6.86 14.77 -35.77
C PRO A 118 -7.71 13.71 -35.06
N PHE A 119 -7.55 13.58 -33.74
CA PHE A 119 -8.22 12.59 -32.89
C PHE A 119 -9.59 13.02 -32.34
N VAL A 120 -9.99 14.29 -32.53
CA VAL A 120 -11.29 14.77 -32.02
C VAL A 120 -12.45 14.19 -32.83
N THR A 121 -13.55 13.84 -32.17
CA THR A 121 -14.72 13.21 -32.77
C THR A 121 -15.98 14.06 -32.68
N SER A 122 -16.00 15.08 -31.81
CA SER A 122 -17.13 16.02 -31.65
C SER A 122 -16.64 17.45 -31.41
N LEU A 123 -17.46 18.45 -31.77
CA LEU A 123 -17.19 19.85 -31.41
C LEU A 123 -17.58 20.19 -29.96
N SER A 124 -18.30 19.30 -29.27
CA SER A 124 -18.63 19.45 -27.85
C SER A 124 -17.46 19.11 -26.91
N GLN A 125 -16.40 18.48 -27.44
CA GLN A 125 -15.23 18.10 -26.65
C GLN A 125 -14.45 19.34 -26.22
N SER A 126 -13.76 19.24 -25.09
CA SER A 126 -13.00 20.33 -24.50
C SER A 126 -11.77 20.67 -25.33
N LEU A 127 -11.57 21.96 -25.56
CA LEU A 127 -10.37 22.54 -26.13
C LEU A 127 -9.15 22.26 -25.25
N ASP A 128 -9.29 22.35 -23.91
CA ASP A 128 -8.17 22.08 -22.98
C ASP A 128 -7.75 20.62 -23.05
N TRP A 129 -8.70 19.69 -23.15
CA TRP A 129 -8.41 18.27 -23.39
C TRP A 129 -7.71 18.07 -24.73
N ALA A 130 -8.27 18.62 -25.82
CA ALA A 130 -7.71 18.44 -27.16
C ALA A 130 -6.29 19.01 -27.28
N ALA A 131 -6.04 20.20 -26.73
CA ALA A 131 -4.72 20.80 -26.68
C ALA A 131 -3.73 19.96 -25.85
N THR A 132 -4.15 19.48 -24.67
CA THR A 132 -3.31 18.63 -23.82
C THR A 132 -2.98 17.29 -24.49
N GLN A 133 -3.98 16.64 -25.10
CA GLN A 133 -3.78 15.41 -25.85
C GLN A 133 -2.82 15.61 -27.04
N LYS A 134 -2.92 16.76 -27.74
CA LYS A 134 -1.98 17.11 -28.82
C LYS A 134 -0.57 17.30 -28.28
N ALA A 135 -0.40 18.00 -27.15
CA ALA A 135 0.90 18.17 -26.50
C ALA A 135 1.54 16.81 -26.14
N VAL A 136 0.75 15.86 -25.60
CA VAL A 136 1.19 14.49 -25.31
C VAL A 136 1.57 13.72 -26.59
N ILE A 137 0.77 13.81 -27.65
CA ILE A 137 1.11 13.15 -28.93
C ILE A 137 2.39 13.73 -29.53
N THR A 138 2.53 15.06 -29.53
CA THR A 138 3.74 15.74 -29.97
C THR A 138 4.95 15.32 -29.15
N ALA A 139 4.78 15.20 -27.84
CA ALA A 139 5.82 14.70 -26.94
C ALA A 139 6.34 13.32 -27.35
N ILE A 140 5.40 12.40 -27.60
CA ILE A 140 5.70 11.03 -28.01
C ILE A 140 6.47 11.02 -29.33
N LEU A 141 6.01 11.79 -30.31
CA LEU A 141 6.61 11.84 -31.65
C LEU A 141 8.02 12.47 -31.65
N TYR A 142 8.25 13.47 -30.79
CA TYR A 142 9.56 14.13 -30.67
C TYR A 142 10.59 13.19 -30.03
N TYR A 143 10.25 12.55 -28.90
CA TYR A 143 11.21 11.75 -28.14
C TYR A 143 11.53 10.39 -28.75
N SER A 144 10.56 9.78 -29.43
CA SER A 144 10.72 8.43 -29.98
C SER A 144 11.82 8.31 -31.04
N ARG A 145 12.32 9.41 -31.64
CA ARG A 145 13.11 9.32 -32.88
C ARG A 145 14.40 10.15 -32.94
N ASP A 146 14.50 11.29 -32.27
CA ASP A 146 15.76 12.08 -32.24
C ASP A 146 16.95 11.29 -31.65
N ARG A 147 16.73 10.16 -30.96
CA ARG A 147 17.78 9.29 -30.40
C ARG A 147 17.96 7.92 -31.08
N LEU A 148 17.19 7.60 -32.11
CA LEU A 148 17.36 6.34 -32.86
C LEU A 148 18.28 6.47 -34.08
N GLY A 149 18.66 7.69 -34.46
CA GLY A 149 19.50 7.97 -35.63
C GLY A 149 20.98 8.26 -35.36
N GLU A 150 21.36 8.48 -34.09
CA GLU A 150 22.76 8.66 -33.69
C GLU A 150 23.26 7.31 -33.13
N PRO A 151 24.17 6.58 -33.79
CA PRO A 151 24.88 5.50 -33.11
C PRO A 151 25.53 6.12 -31.88
N SER A 152 25.19 5.57 -30.73
CA SER A 152 25.59 6.04 -29.41
C SER A 152 27.11 6.02 -29.23
N ASN A 153 27.80 7.01 -29.80
CA ASN A 153 29.04 7.51 -29.23
C ASN A 153 28.64 8.26 -27.97
N GLY A 154 28.81 7.60 -26.82
CA GLY A 154 28.30 8.01 -25.52
C GLY A 154 28.45 9.51 -25.23
N VAL A 155 27.37 10.25 -25.39
CA VAL A 155 27.21 11.54 -24.74
C VAL A 155 26.83 11.24 -23.30
N LEU A 156 27.85 11.23 -22.44
CA LEU A 156 27.72 11.22 -20.99
C LEU A 156 26.85 12.42 -20.58
N LEU A 157 25.63 12.15 -20.11
CA LEU A 157 24.83 13.15 -19.40
C LEU A 157 25.51 13.37 -18.05
N TYR A 158 26.22 14.49 -17.93
CA TYR A 158 26.76 14.99 -16.66
C TYR A 158 25.58 15.37 -15.74
N ASP A 159 25.47 14.72 -14.59
CA ASP A 159 24.70 15.21 -13.45
C ASP A 159 25.50 16.35 -12.80
N PRO A 160 25.02 17.62 -12.80
CA PRO A 160 25.77 18.73 -12.24
C PRO A 160 25.92 18.67 -10.70
N LYS A 161 25.31 17.67 -10.03
CA LYS A 161 25.30 17.58 -8.56
C LYS A 161 26.13 16.44 -7.98
N ASN A 162 26.76 15.61 -8.80
CA ASN A 162 27.61 14.51 -8.32
C ASN A 162 28.99 14.59 -8.97
N GLU A 163 29.90 15.34 -8.33
CA GLU A 163 31.32 15.31 -8.66
C GLU A 163 31.92 13.94 -8.27
N GLY A 164 32.45 13.19 -9.25
CA GLY A 164 33.67 12.42 -9.01
C GLY A 164 33.62 10.89 -8.97
N VAL A 165 32.61 10.19 -9.51
CA VAL A 165 32.71 8.72 -9.67
C VAL A 165 32.37 8.29 -11.10
N PRO A 166 33.33 7.77 -11.89
CA PRO A 166 33.02 7.15 -13.17
C PRO A 166 32.34 5.80 -12.90
N VAL A 167 31.02 5.78 -13.01
CA VAL A 167 30.23 4.56 -12.91
C VAL A 167 30.39 3.81 -14.23
N GLY A 168 31.03 2.63 -14.18
CA GLY A 168 31.08 1.71 -15.31
C GLY A 168 29.67 1.46 -15.85
N ALA A 169 29.56 1.37 -17.18
CA ALA A 169 28.31 1.28 -17.93
C ALA A 169 27.34 0.21 -17.39
N SER A 170 26.49 0.59 -16.45
CA SER A 170 25.19 -0.06 -16.26
C SER A 170 24.27 0.46 -17.36
N PRO A 171 23.41 -0.37 -17.99
CA PRO A 171 22.44 0.07 -18.99
C PRO A 171 21.43 1.12 -18.48
N GLY A 172 21.51 1.52 -17.21
CA GLY A 172 20.69 2.54 -16.55
C GLY A 172 21.06 3.99 -16.89
N GLY A 173 21.41 4.30 -18.15
CA GLY A 173 21.43 5.69 -18.60
C GLY A 173 20.07 6.32 -18.30
N ALA A 174 20.06 7.49 -17.64
CA ALA A 174 18.84 8.17 -17.25
C ALA A 174 17.91 8.31 -18.46
N SER A 175 16.84 7.50 -18.50
CA SER A 175 15.81 7.61 -19.53
C SER A 175 15.29 9.05 -19.48
N PRO A 176 15.42 9.82 -20.57
CA PRO A 176 15.08 11.22 -20.55
C PRO A 176 13.60 11.40 -20.22
N TYR A 177 13.30 12.41 -19.40
CA TYR A 177 11.93 12.80 -19.07
C TYR A 177 11.45 13.82 -20.09
N MET A 178 10.22 13.67 -20.55
CA MET A 178 9.53 14.79 -21.17
C MET A 178 8.57 15.41 -20.19
N SER A 179 8.74 16.71 -19.98
CA SER A 179 7.86 17.47 -19.12
C SER A 179 6.70 18.03 -19.93
N ILE A 180 5.47 17.65 -19.57
CA ILE A 180 4.27 18.35 -20.02
C ILE A 180 3.94 19.37 -18.94
N ILE A 181 4.10 20.64 -19.28
CA ILE A 181 3.88 21.74 -18.35
C ILE A 181 2.49 22.31 -18.55
N PHE A 182 1.79 22.44 -17.43
CA PHE A 182 0.59 23.24 -17.31
C PHE A 182 0.94 24.56 -16.64
N PRO A 183 0.81 25.69 -17.35
CA PRO A 183 0.85 26.99 -16.71
C PRO A 183 -0.27 27.18 -15.68
N LYS A 184 -0.13 28.19 -14.81
CA LYS A 184 -1.16 28.52 -13.82
C LYS A 184 -2.53 28.66 -14.50
N GLY A 185 -3.51 27.96 -13.96
CA GLY A 185 -4.87 27.92 -14.49
C GLY A 185 -5.69 26.76 -13.95
N THR A 186 -6.92 26.65 -14.47
CA THR A 186 -7.81 25.51 -14.26
C THR A 186 -8.20 24.95 -15.62
N TYR A 187 -7.79 23.72 -15.89
CA TYR A 187 -8.04 23.03 -17.16
C TYR A 187 -9.20 22.07 -17.00
N VAL A 188 -10.23 22.19 -17.84
CA VAL A 188 -11.45 21.38 -17.73
C VAL A 188 -11.47 20.34 -18.84
N PHE A 189 -11.42 19.05 -18.48
CA PHE A 189 -11.43 17.95 -19.43
C PHE A 189 -12.82 17.32 -19.50
N SER A 190 -13.36 17.14 -20.71
CA SER A 190 -14.56 16.34 -20.97
C SER A 190 -14.24 14.88 -21.30
N GLU A 191 -12.98 14.59 -21.65
CA GLU A 191 -12.47 13.25 -21.98
C GLU A 191 -11.14 13.00 -21.30
N ALA A 192 -10.73 11.73 -21.24
CA ALA A 192 -9.42 11.37 -20.71
C ALA A 192 -8.30 11.71 -21.69
N VAL A 193 -7.21 12.26 -21.17
CA VAL A 193 -5.93 12.34 -21.88
C VAL A 193 -5.34 10.93 -21.91
N SER A 194 -5.32 10.33 -23.11
CA SER A 194 -4.79 8.99 -23.34
C SER A 194 -3.30 9.05 -23.65
N MET A 195 -2.54 8.22 -22.94
CA MET A 195 -1.09 8.09 -23.05
C MET A 195 -0.69 6.75 -23.68
N GLY A 196 -1.59 6.18 -24.48
CA GLY A 196 -1.34 5.05 -25.37
C GLY A 196 -2.26 5.06 -26.60
N VAL A 197 -2.04 4.12 -27.52
CA VAL A 197 -2.54 4.18 -28.91
C VAL A 197 -3.92 3.52 -29.10
N ASP A 198 -4.59 3.06 -28.05
CA ASP A 198 -5.94 2.49 -28.20
C ASP A 198 -6.94 3.60 -28.58
N GLY A 199 -7.05 3.84 -29.89
CA GLY A 199 -7.87 4.90 -30.49
C GLY A 199 -7.23 5.64 -31.67
N ILE A 200 -5.90 5.54 -31.89
CA ILE A 200 -5.28 6.05 -33.12
C ILE A 200 -5.32 4.92 -34.15
N SER A 201 -6.16 5.07 -35.17
CA SER A 201 -6.44 4.08 -36.23
C SER A 201 -5.25 3.70 -37.12
N ASN A 202 -4.01 4.00 -36.73
CA ASN A 202 -2.79 3.55 -37.40
C ASN A 202 -1.76 2.98 -36.38
N PRO A 203 -2.02 1.77 -35.85
CA PRO A 203 -1.34 1.22 -34.66
C PRO A 203 0.04 0.59 -34.90
N VAL A 204 0.56 0.57 -36.12
CA VAL A 204 1.70 -0.31 -36.46
C VAL A 204 3.07 0.22 -35.99
N ASP A 205 3.25 1.53 -35.80
CA ASP A 205 4.56 2.08 -35.40
C ASP A 205 4.62 2.68 -33.99
N ILE A 206 3.59 3.39 -33.50
CA ILE A 206 3.69 4.15 -32.25
C ILE A 206 3.85 3.22 -31.02
N ASN A 207 3.20 2.06 -31.05
CA ASN A 207 3.34 1.08 -29.97
C ASN A 207 4.80 0.71 -29.73
N LYS A 208 5.63 0.55 -30.78
CA LYS A 208 7.06 0.22 -30.68
C LYS A 208 7.90 1.28 -29.96
N TYR A 209 7.42 2.52 -29.84
CA TYR A 209 8.19 3.62 -29.27
C TYR A 209 7.66 4.15 -27.93
N LEU A 210 6.43 3.82 -27.56
CA LEU A 210 5.86 4.19 -26.25
C LEU A 210 6.53 3.49 -25.06
N TYR A 211 7.39 2.51 -25.33
CA TYR A 211 8.00 1.68 -24.29
C TYR A 211 8.93 2.43 -23.33
N ASN A 212 9.42 3.65 -23.67
CA ASN A 212 10.50 4.31 -22.93
C ASN A 212 10.29 5.79 -22.60
N ILE A 213 9.08 6.34 -22.77
CA ILE A 213 8.84 7.78 -22.52
C ILE A 213 8.34 7.98 -21.10
N ASN A 214 9.14 8.66 -20.30
CA ASN A 214 8.74 9.09 -18.96
C ASN A 214 8.07 10.44 -19.07
N PHE A 215 6.82 10.55 -18.65
CA PHE A 215 6.13 11.83 -18.59
C PHE A 215 6.27 12.45 -17.21
N CYS A 216 6.59 13.74 -17.18
CA CYS A 216 6.48 14.56 -15.98
C CYS A 216 5.41 15.62 -16.21
N PHE A 217 4.23 15.44 -15.62
CA PHE A 217 3.19 16.46 -15.62
C PHE A 217 3.46 17.43 -14.48
N MET A 218 3.69 18.69 -14.80
CA MET A 218 4.05 19.71 -13.81
C MET A 218 3.15 20.93 -13.93
N GLY A 219 2.60 21.38 -12.80
CA GLY A 219 2.14 22.75 -12.66
C GLY A 219 3.32 23.70 -12.49
N GLU A 220 3.34 24.81 -13.23
CA GLU A 220 4.40 25.83 -13.11
C GLU A 220 4.42 26.53 -11.74
N HIS A 221 3.28 26.52 -11.03
CA HIS A 221 3.09 27.24 -9.78
C HIS A 221 3.16 26.30 -8.58
N GLU A 222 3.64 26.81 -7.44
CA GLU A 222 3.78 26.03 -6.19
C GLU A 222 2.41 25.63 -5.61
N ASP A 223 1.42 26.53 -5.66
CA ASP A 223 -0.01 26.24 -5.32
C ASP A 223 -0.68 25.16 -6.19
N GLY A 224 0.02 24.68 -7.22
CA GLY A 224 -0.48 23.69 -8.16
C GLY A 224 -1.38 24.24 -9.26
N VAL A 225 -1.63 23.40 -10.25
CA VAL A 225 -2.57 23.65 -11.35
C VAL A 225 -3.79 22.78 -11.20
N ASN A 226 -4.97 23.34 -11.40
CA ASN A 226 -6.21 22.57 -11.32
C ASN A 226 -6.47 21.84 -12.64
N ILE A 227 -6.68 20.52 -12.57
CA ILE A 227 -7.17 19.70 -13.67
C ILE A 227 -8.51 19.14 -13.23
N SER A 228 -9.58 19.65 -13.81
CA SER A 228 -10.95 19.30 -13.45
C SER A 228 -11.59 18.41 -14.51
N GLY A 229 -12.34 17.42 -14.06
CA GLY A 229 -13.23 16.66 -14.92
C GLY A 229 -14.58 17.34 -15.12
N VAL A 230 -15.41 16.72 -15.96
CA VAL A 230 -16.83 17.02 -16.15
C VAL A 230 -17.60 15.76 -15.78
N GLY A 231 -18.17 15.75 -14.57
CA GLY A 231 -18.92 14.59 -14.04
C GLY A 231 -18.00 13.45 -13.60
N GLU A 232 -18.34 12.22 -13.98
CA GLU A 232 -17.59 11.00 -13.61
C GLU A 232 -16.54 10.59 -14.64
N ASN A 233 -15.98 11.54 -15.40
CA ASN A 233 -15.00 11.22 -16.42
C ASN A 233 -13.62 10.86 -15.83
N ASN A 234 -12.80 10.22 -16.67
CA ASN A 234 -11.41 9.93 -16.34
C ASN A 234 -10.52 11.07 -16.84
N LEU A 235 -9.48 11.47 -16.09
CA LEU A 235 -8.59 12.58 -16.50
C LEU A 235 -7.37 12.09 -17.28
N PHE A 236 -6.65 11.11 -16.76
CA PHE A 236 -5.47 10.54 -17.39
C PHE A 236 -5.59 9.03 -17.54
N TYR A 237 -5.19 8.53 -18.69
CA TYR A 237 -5.24 7.11 -18.99
C TYR A 237 -3.89 6.63 -19.55
N PHE A 238 -3.16 5.85 -18.76
CA PHE A 238 -1.91 5.22 -19.18
C PHE A 238 -2.19 3.80 -19.67
N PHE A 239 -1.97 3.56 -20.96
CA PHE A 239 -1.99 2.24 -21.57
C PHE A 239 -0.57 1.85 -21.95
N ASN A 240 -0.03 0.78 -21.35
CA ASN A 240 1.28 0.23 -21.69
C ASN A 240 2.44 1.24 -21.53
N SER A 241 2.25 2.39 -20.88
CA SER A 241 3.21 3.50 -20.79
C SER A 241 3.62 3.81 -19.35
N GLY A 242 3.68 2.77 -18.51
CA GLY A 242 3.93 2.89 -17.07
C GLY A 242 5.39 3.05 -16.65
N PHE A 243 6.31 3.54 -17.47
CA PHE A 243 7.70 3.68 -17.04
C PHE A 243 7.93 5.07 -16.43
N ARG A 244 8.25 5.12 -15.13
CA ARG A 244 8.71 6.30 -14.37
C ARG A 244 7.88 7.58 -14.57
N ASN A 245 6.56 7.49 -14.56
CA ASN A 245 5.70 8.66 -14.68
C ASN A 245 5.73 9.52 -13.41
N LYS A 246 5.70 10.84 -13.59
CA LYS A 246 5.75 11.82 -12.51
C LYS A 246 4.60 12.81 -12.62
N PHE A 247 4.00 13.12 -11.48
CA PHE A 247 3.01 14.20 -11.32
C PHE A 247 3.50 15.14 -10.22
N LYS A 248 3.59 16.44 -10.51
CA LYS A 248 4.05 17.43 -9.53
C LYS A 248 3.22 18.71 -9.59
N ASN A 249 2.81 19.23 -8.44
CA ASN A 249 2.07 20.50 -8.34
C ASN A 249 0.76 20.45 -9.16
N ILE A 250 -0.05 19.40 -9.00
CA ILE A 250 -1.33 19.24 -9.71
C ILE A 250 -2.45 18.99 -8.72
N ASN A 251 -3.54 19.73 -8.90
CA ASN A 251 -4.77 19.61 -8.13
C ASN A 251 -5.83 18.95 -9.03
N PHE A 252 -6.12 17.67 -8.77
CA PHE A 252 -7.16 16.94 -9.47
C PHE A 252 -8.52 17.28 -8.86
N CYS A 253 -9.50 17.67 -9.67
CA CYS A 253 -10.83 18.09 -9.22
C CYS A 253 -11.95 17.41 -10.01
N ASN A 254 -13.09 17.12 -9.37
CA ASN A 254 -14.35 16.72 -10.04
C ASN A 254 -14.20 15.60 -11.10
N TYR A 255 -13.71 14.43 -10.70
CA TYR A 255 -13.47 13.31 -11.61
C TYR A 255 -14.13 12.01 -11.13
N GLY A 256 -14.42 11.12 -12.07
CA GLY A 256 -14.67 9.71 -11.77
C GLY A 256 -13.36 9.04 -11.37
N THR A 257 -12.41 8.95 -12.31
CA THR A 257 -11.05 8.47 -12.00
C THR A 257 -9.99 9.48 -12.42
N GLY A 258 -9.14 9.92 -11.49
CA GLY A 258 -8.08 10.87 -11.83
C GLY A 258 -7.08 10.25 -12.81
N ILE A 259 -6.54 9.09 -12.45
CA ILE A 259 -5.50 8.41 -13.18
C ILE A 259 -5.84 6.92 -13.26
N ILE A 260 -6.01 6.42 -14.49
CA ILE A 260 -6.01 4.98 -14.77
C ILE A 260 -4.60 4.59 -15.18
N TYR A 261 -3.96 3.73 -14.39
CA TYR A 261 -2.57 3.36 -14.55
C TYR A 261 -2.42 1.88 -14.94
N LYS A 262 -2.35 1.57 -16.24
CA LYS A 262 -2.15 0.21 -16.74
C LYS A 262 -0.72 0.01 -17.23
N THR A 263 0.05 -0.81 -16.51
CA THR A 263 1.48 -1.01 -16.82
C THR A 263 1.71 -2.12 -17.85
N SER A 264 0.74 -2.99 -18.05
CA SER A 264 0.81 -4.24 -18.83
C SER A 264 1.95 -5.15 -18.38
N ASN A 265 2.06 -5.32 -17.06
CA ASN A 265 3.02 -6.20 -16.39
C ASN A 265 4.48 -5.94 -16.77
N LYS A 266 4.82 -4.67 -16.99
CA LYS A 266 6.20 -4.30 -17.27
C LYS A 266 6.99 -4.25 -15.98
N ASP A 267 8.05 -5.04 -15.92
CA ASP A 267 9.02 -5.00 -14.83
C ASP A 267 9.55 -3.57 -14.66
N THR A 268 9.39 -3.01 -13.46
CA THR A 268 9.82 -1.65 -13.03
C THR A 268 8.94 -0.47 -13.45
N SER A 269 7.62 -0.63 -13.38
CA SER A 269 6.71 0.51 -13.52
C SER A 269 6.72 1.43 -12.32
N HIS A 270 7.50 2.51 -12.40
CA HIS A 270 7.57 3.52 -11.33
C HIS A 270 6.55 4.63 -11.57
N PHE A 271 5.82 4.99 -10.53
CA PHE A 271 4.91 6.13 -10.50
C PHE A 271 5.29 7.00 -9.30
N HIS A 272 5.45 8.30 -9.52
CA HIS A 272 5.72 9.25 -8.45
C HIS A 272 4.78 10.45 -8.55
N MET A 273 4.04 10.73 -7.48
CA MET A 273 3.25 11.95 -7.34
C MET A 273 3.77 12.74 -6.14
N SER A 274 4.05 14.02 -6.33
CA SER A 274 4.61 14.88 -5.28
C SER A 274 3.93 16.25 -5.24
N ASN A 275 3.55 16.75 -4.06
CA ASN A 275 2.89 18.05 -3.90
C ASN A 275 1.65 18.17 -4.81
N CYS A 276 0.77 17.17 -4.75
CA CYS A 276 -0.46 17.16 -5.53
C CYS A 276 -1.67 17.12 -4.60
N GLN A 277 -2.78 17.67 -5.06
CA GLN A 277 -4.06 17.63 -4.37
C GLN A 277 -5.08 16.81 -5.14
N SER A 278 -5.98 16.16 -4.43
CA SER A 278 -7.10 15.38 -4.95
C SER A 278 -8.37 15.90 -4.30
N ASN A 279 -9.35 16.38 -5.06
CA ASN A 279 -10.57 16.99 -4.54
C ASN A 279 -11.84 16.53 -5.29
N ALA A 280 -12.90 16.21 -4.54
CA ALA A 280 -14.23 15.91 -5.06
C ALA A 280 -14.27 14.80 -6.12
N GLY A 281 -13.40 13.80 -6.00
CA GLY A 281 -13.31 12.67 -6.91
C GLY A 281 -13.96 11.38 -6.41
N ASN A 282 -14.13 10.40 -7.29
CA ASN A 282 -14.35 9.01 -6.86
C ASN A 282 -12.98 8.36 -6.58
N THR A 283 -12.20 8.00 -7.59
CA THR A 283 -10.89 7.32 -7.41
C THR A 283 -9.75 8.18 -7.93
N LEU A 284 -8.76 8.57 -7.12
CA LEU A 284 -7.61 9.33 -7.66
C LEU A 284 -6.75 8.45 -8.56
N ILE A 285 -6.31 7.28 -8.07
CA ILE A 285 -5.46 6.37 -8.84
C ILE A 285 -6.10 4.98 -8.87
N ASP A 286 -6.37 4.47 -10.06
CA ASP A 286 -6.80 3.10 -10.29
C ASP A 286 -5.77 2.35 -11.12
N THR A 287 -5.16 1.33 -10.54
CA THR A 287 -4.20 0.47 -11.24
C THR A 287 -4.89 -0.67 -12.02
N TYR A 288 -6.23 -0.64 -12.09
CA TYR A 288 -7.08 -1.53 -12.88
C TYR A 288 -7.13 -2.97 -12.39
N SER A 289 -6.18 -3.84 -12.75
CA SER A 289 -6.21 -5.25 -12.34
C SER A 289 -4.83 -5.86 -12.23
N TYR A 290 -4.72 -6.94 -11.46
CA TYR A 290 -3.49 -7.70 -11.32
C TYR A 290 -2.95 -8.22 -12.67
N GLN A 291 -3.82 -8.76 -13.52
CA GLN A 291 -3.42 -9.34 -14.82
C GLN A 291 -2.84 -8.29 -15.78
N THR A 292 -3.11 -7.01 -15.53
CA THR A 292 -2.71 -5.91 -16.40
C THR A 292 -1.68 -4.99 -15.76
N THR A 293 -1.43 -5.05 -14.45
CA THR A 293 -0.64 -4.02 -13.76
C THR A 293 0.38 -4.57 -12.76
N ARG A 294 1.11 -5.63 -13.10
CA ARG A 294 2.24 -6.13 -12.27
C ARG A 294 3.42 -5.16 -12.22
N SER A 295 4.28 -5.31 -11.21
CA SER A 295 5.57 -4.63 -11.10
C SER A 295 5.44 -3.12 -10.89
N THR A 296 4.37 -2.70 -10.20
CA THR A 296 4.06 -1.27 -9.98
C THR A 296 4.62 -0.77 -8.66
N ILE A 297 5.57 0.14 -8.73
CA ILE A 297 6.14 0.87 -7.59
C ILE A 297 5.59 2.29 -7.59
N MET A 298 4.83 2.64 -6.57
CA MET A 298 4.15 3.92 -6.42
C MET A 298 4.70 4.68 -5.22
N ILE A 299 5.07 5.94 -5.43
CA ILE A 299 5.49 6.87 -4.38
C ILE A 299 4.57 8.09 -4.43
N LEU A 300 3.91 8.37 -3.30
CA LEU A 300 3.01 9.49 -3.09
C LEU A 300 3.59 10.35 -1.96
N GLU A 301 4.05 11.56 -2.26
CA GLU A 301 4.75 12.42 -1.29
C GLU A 301 4.07 13.79 -1.21
N SER A 302 3.86 14.30 0.01
CA SER A 302 3.21 15.61 0.20
C SER A 302 1.86 15.71 -0.51
N ILE A 303 1.04 14.66 -0.43
CA ILE A 303 -0.27 14.62 -1.08
C ILE A 303 -1.33 15.17 -0.13
N ILE A 304 -2.21 16.03 -0.66
CA ILE A 304 -3.44 16.43 0.03
C ILE A 304 -4.61 15.73 -0.65
N CYS A 305 -5.15 14.69 -0.03
CA CYS A 305 -6.33 14.01 -0.52
C CYS A 305 -7.55 14.51 0.24
N CYS A 306 -8.47 15.23 -0.41
CA CYS A 306 -9.70 15.70 0.20
C CYS A 306 -10.94 15.31 -0.59
N ASN A 307 -12.03 15.01 0.13
CA ASN A 307 -13.33 14.70 -0.47
C ASN A 307 -13.26 13.66 -1.63
N THR A 308 -12.32 12.72 -1.55
CA THR A 308 -12.06 11.71 -2.58
C THR A 308 -12.42 10.34 -2.03
N LYS A 309 -13.17 9.54 -2.81
CA LYS A 309 -13.71 8.25 -2.33
C LYS A 309 -12.60 7.22 -2.07
N ARG A 310 -11.65 7.13 -3.00
CA ARG A 310 -10.48 6.23 -2.98
C ARG A 310 -9.25 6.99 -3.46
N LEU A 311 -8.18 7.03 -2.67
CA LEU A 311 -6.88 7.57 -3.07
C LEU A 311 -6.17 6.61 -4.02
N VAL A 312 -6.07 5.33 -3.62
CA VAL A 312 -5.53 4.25 -4.46
C VAL A 312 -6.51 3.09 -4.44
N ASN A 313 -6.86 2.62 -5.63
CA ASN A 313 -7.69 1.46 -5.86
C ASN A 313 -6.90 0.42 -6.66
N SER A 314 -7.06 -0.85 -6.28
CA SER A 314 -6.52 -2.03 -6.95
C SER A 314 -5.06 -2.36 -6.60
N PHE A 315 -4.37 -3.04 -7.52
CA PHE A 315 -3.14 -3.77 -7.31
C PHE A 315 -1.88 -2.87 -7.36
N VAL A 316 -0.96 -3.04 -6.40
CA VAL A 316 0.36 -2.38 -6.37
C VAL A 316 1.40 -3.32 -5.75
N ASP A 317 2.62 -3.40 -6.28
CA ASP A 317 3.70 -4.22 -5.70
C ASP A 317 4.39 -3.48 -4.55
N LYS A 318 4.46 -2.16 -4.65
CA LYS A 318 5.00 -1.30 -3.60
C LYS A 318 4.27 0.02 -3.64
N LEU A 319 3.75 0.44 -2.49
CA LEU A 319 3.12 1.74 -2.30
C LEU A 319 3.79 2.43 -1.12
N VAL A 320 4.34 3.61 -1.36
CA VAL A 320 4.93 4.46 -0.33
C VAL A 320 4.16 5.76 -0.29
N ILE A 321 3.61 6.12 0.88
CA ILE A 321 2.93 7.39 1.12
C ILE A 321 3.68 8.14 2.22
N ARG A 322 4.06 9.40 1.97
CA ARG A 322 4.86 10.22 2.89
C ARG A 322 4.35 11.64 3.01
N ASP A 323 4.50 12.22 4.18
CA ASP A 323 4.25 13.65 4.44
C ASP A 323 2.86 14.12 3.95
N SER A 324 1.86 13.23 3.99
CA SER A 324 0.59 13.42 3.29
C SER A 324 -0.57 13.67 4.25
N TRP A 325 -1.50 14.50 3.81
CA TRP A 325 -2.73 14.85 4.52
C TRP A 325 -3.91 14.19 3.83
N ILE A 326 -4.60 13.33 4.55
CA ILE A 326 -5.54 12.38 3.97
C ILE A 326 -6.90 12.56 4.62
N TYR A 327 -7.82 13.12 3.85
CA TYR A 327 -9.20 13.36 4.21
C TYR A 327 -10.16 12.52 3.36
N ASN A 328 -10.96 11.69 4.02
CA ASN A 328 -11.90 10.81 3.33
C ASN A 328 -13.14 11.56 2.82
N LYS A 329 -13.71 11.15 1.69
CA LYS A 329 -15.01 11.62 1.19
C LYS A 329 -16.13 11.40 2.20
N PHE A 330 -17.01 12.39 2.29
CA PHE A 330 -18.25 12.29 3.05
C PHE A 330 -19.09 11.12 2.54
N ASN A 331 -19.67 10.35 3.47
CA ASN A 331 -20.59 9.24 3.18
C ASN A 331 -20.04 8.15 2.24
N SER A 332 -18.72 7.99 2.14
CA SER A 332 -18.13 6.83 1.47
C SER A 332 -18.01 5.65 2.43
N GLU A 333 -18.62 4.53 2.05
CA GLU A 333 -18.41 3.23 2.67
C GLU A 333 -17.13 2.53 2.20
N ASP A 334 -16.41 3.11 1.23
CA ASP A 334 -15.17 2.53 0.73
C ASP A 334 -13.98 2.88 1.64
N ALA A 335 -13.02 1.95 1.72
CA ALA A 335 -11.69 2.29 2.19
C ALA A 335 -11.04 3.28 1.23
N LEU A 336 -10.43 4.33 1.78
CA LEU A 336 -9.71 5.29 0.97
C LEU A 336 -8.50 4.64 0.28
N LEU A 337 -7.84 3.72 0.97
CA LEU A 337 -6.78 2.89 0.42
C LEU A 337 -7.30 1.45 0.34
N ARG A 338 -7.62 0.98 -0.87
CA ARG A 338 -7.92 -0.43 -1.11
C ARG A 338 -6.71 -1.06 -1.78
N ILE A 339 -5.88 -1.71 -0.97
CA ILE A 339 -4.59 -2.27 -1.37
C ILE A 339 -4.74 -3.77 -1.52
N SER A 340 -4.46 -4.28 -2.72
CA SER A 340 -4.36 -5.70 -3.00
C SER A 340 -3.05 -6.04 -3.70
N GLY A 341 -2.78 -7.32 -3.86
CA GLY A 341 -1.64 -7.77 -4.65
C GLY A 341 -0.34 -7.90 -3.89
N ASP A 342 0.79 -7.89 -4.62
CA ASP A 342 2.11 -8.22 -4.09
C ASP A 342 2.69 -7.12 -3.15
N CYS A 343 1.81 -6.32 -2.53
CA CYS A 343 2.11 -4.99 -2.03
C CYS A 343 3.01 -5.00 -0.79
N ASN A 344 4.11 -4.26 -0.91
CA ASN A 344 4.85 -3.69 0.22
C ASN A 344 4.35 -2.26 0.44
N PHE A 345 3.44 -2.09 1.40
CA PHE A 345 2.86 -0.80 1.73
C PHE A 345 3.65 -0.12 2.86
N SER A 346 4.02 1.14 2.66
CA SER A 346 4.66 2.00 3.64
C SER A 346 3.94 3.34 3.71
N CYS A 347 3.61 3.78 4.92
CA CYS A 347 2.96 5.05 5.20
C CYS A 347 3.74 5.75 6.31
N GLU A 348 4.38 6.87 6.01
CA GLU A 348 5.29 7.55 6.94
C GLU A 348 4.85 9.02 7.07
N ASP A 349 4.86 9.57 8.27
CA ASP A 349 4.62 11.01 8.50
C ASP A 349 3.27 11.52 7.94
N CYS A 350 2.24 10.66 7.92
CA CYS A 350 0.93 10.98 7.35
C CYS A 350 -0.10 11.38 8.42
N PHE A 351 -1.06 12.21 8.02
CA PHE A 351 -2.14 12.68 8.88
C PHE A 351 -3.51 12.32 8.28
N PHE A 352 -4.25 11.43 8.96
CA PHE A 352 -5.57 10.95 8.57
C PHE A 352 -6.65 11.74 9.31
N ILE A 353 -7.43 12.52 8.57
CA ILE A 353 -8.48 13.39 9.11
C ILE A 353 -9.84 13.01 8.52
N PRO A 354 -10.79 12.48 9.30
CA PRO A 354 -12.15 12.33 8.82
C PRO A 354 -12.73 13.73 8.51
N LEU A 355 -13.38 13.90 7.36
CA LEU A 355 -14.07 15.14 7.04
C LEU A 355 -15.38 15.20 7.86
N PHE A 356 -15.48 16.18 8.77
CA PHE A 356 -16.66 16.40 9.63
C PHE A 356 -17.71 17.22 8.93
N HIS A 357 -18.91 16.67 8.86
CA HIS A 357 -20.15 17.44 8.92
C HIS A 357 -21.26 16.51 9.44
N ASP A 358 -21.91 16.99 10.50
CA ASP A 358 -23.19 16.58 11.12
C ASP A 358 -23.64 15.13 10.92
N HIS A 359 -23.64 14.35 12.01
CA HIS A 359 -24.52 13.21 12.39
C HIS A 359 -25.06 12.18 11.36
N ASP A 360 -24.79 12.31 10.06
CA ASP A 360 -25.45 11.63 8.94
C ASP A 360 -24.46 10.74 8.17
N ILE A 361 -23.45 10.17 8.86
CA ILE A 361 -22.71 9.05 8.27
C ILE A 361 -23.71 7.91 8.13
N VAL A 362 -24.21 7.70 6.91
CA VAL A 362 -25.28 6.74 6.58
C VAL A 362 -24.97 5.33 7.06
N ASN A 363 -23.69 5.00 7.22
CA ASN A 363 -23.25 3.73 7.78
C ASN A 363 -21.82 3.85 8.32
N PRO A 364 -21.62 4.25 9.58
CA PRO A 364 -20.28 4.36 10.12
C PRO A 364 -19.59 2.99 10.05
N ASP A 365 -20.34 1.87 10.21
CA ASP A 365 -19.84 0.49 10.28
C ASP A 365 -19.01 0.08 9.07
N ASN A 366 -19.30 0.64 7.89
CA ASN A 366 -18.54 0.32 6.69
C ASN A 366 -17.39 1.29 6.43
N SER A 367 -17.37 2.50 6.98
CA SER A 367 -16.33 3.47 6.64
C SER A 367 -14.99 3.18 7.34
N ARG A 368 -13.89 3.07 6.58
CA ARG A 368 -12.54 2.72 7.07
C ARG A 368 -11.44 3.44 6.28
N TRP A 369 -10.21 3.44 6.80
CA TRP A 369 -9.08 4.09 6.12
C TRP A 369 -8.41 3.18 5.11
N ILE A 370 -8.05 1.96 5.54
CA ILE A 370 -7.26 1.03 4.75
C ILE A 370 -7.95 -0.33 4.71
N ASP A 371 -8.14 -0.83 3.49
CA ASP A 371 -8.42 -2.23 3.21
C ASP A 371 -7.17 -2.90 2.69
N ILE A 372 -6.82 -3.98 3.36
CA ILE A 372 -5.80 -4.93 2.92
C ILE A 372 -6.54 -6.14 2.39
N VAL A 373 -6.49 -6.34 1.07
CA VAL A 373 -7.27 -7.37 0.39
C VAL A 373 -6.33 -8.35 -0.32
N ASN A 374 -6.21 -9.55 0.25
CA ASN A 374 -5.54 -10.68 -0.40
C ASN A 374 -6.59 -11.53 -1.11
N GLU A 375 -6.75 -11.26 -2.40
CA GLU A 375 -7.68 -11.96 -3.30
C GLU A 375 -6.90 -12.94 -4.18
N PRO A 376 -7.30 -14.22 -4.29
CA PRO A 376 -6.60 -15.19 -5.15
C PRO A 376 -6.50 -14.72 -6.60
N GLU A 377 -7.54 -14.08 -7.13
CA GLU A 377 -7.58 -13.51 -8.48
C GLU A 377 -6.58 -12.36 -8.70
N ASN A 378 -6.12 -11.73 -7.62
CA ASN A 378 -5.22 -10.58 -7.62
C ASN A 378 -3.80 -10.93 -7.11
N SER A 379 -3.48 -12.23 -7.03
CA SER A 379 -2.21 -12.74 -6.52
C SER A 379 -1.55 -13.68 -7.52
N THR A 380 -0.23 -13.85 -7.43
CA THR A 380 0.42 -14.98 -8.10
C THR A 380 -0.17 -16.27 -7.53
N PRO A 381 -0.56 -17.27 -8.35
CA PRO A 381 -1.07 -18.54 -7.84
C PRO A 381 -0.10 -19.13 -6.79
N ASN A 382 -0.65 -19.47 -5.62
CA ASN A 382 0.09 -19.93 -4.43
C ASN A 382 0.95 -18.88 -3.72
N ASP A 383 0.77 -17.58 -3.92
CA ASP A 383 1.43 -16.53 -3.13
C ASP A 383 0.39 -15.72 -2.33
N ARG A 384 0.60 -15.50 -1.01
CA ARG A 384 -0.12 -14.41 -0.33
C ARG A 384 0.56 -13.15 -0.75
N SER A 385 -0.06 -12.53 -1.74
CA SER A 385 0.51 -11.40 -2.42
C SER A 385 0.92 -10.27 -1.44
N LEU A 386 0.20 -10.04 -0.35
CA LEU A 386 0.57 -8.97 0.59
C LEU A 386 1.72 -9.38 1.52
N LYS A 387 2.89 -8.72 1.42
CA LYS A 387 4.11 -9.08 2.17
C LYS A 387 4.30 -8.27 3.44
N THR A 388 4.28 -6.94 3.33
CA THR A 388 4.62 -6.06 4.46
C THR A 388 3.85 -4.76 4.40
N ILE A 389 3.28 -4.38 5.54
CA ILE A 389 2.60 -3.11 5.77
C ILE A 389 3.31 -2.42 6.94
N ASN A 390 3.88 -1.26 6.69
CA ASN A 390 4.58 -0.47 7.67
C ASN A 390 3.96 0.93 7.77
N ILE A 391 3.42 1.28 8.92
CA ILE A 391 2.86 2.61 9.19
C ILE A 391 3.70 3.24 10.31
N LYS A 392 4.35 4.37 10.03
CA LYS A 392 5.28 5.01 10.95
C LYS A 392 4.99 6.49 11.14
N ASN A 393 5.17 6.98 12.37
CA ASN A 393 5.04 8.41 12.72
C ASN A 393 3.77 9.09 12.16
N SER A 394 2.71 8.30 12.00
CA SER A 394 1.47 8.75 11.38
C SER A 394 0.41 8.99 12.45
N ARG A 395 -0.56 9.86 12.16
CA ARG A 395 -1.60 10.19 13.11
C ARG A 395 -2.98 10.08 12.48
N CYS A 396 -3.93 9.56 13.24
CA CYS A 396 -5.35 9.57 12.95
C CYS A 396 -6.04 10.49 13.95
N SER A 397 -6.87 11.42 13.46
CA SER A 397 -7.57 12.39 14.31
C SER A 397 -8.50 11.70 15.32
N LEU A 398 -8.62 12.29 16.52
CA LEU A 398 -9.44 11.81 17.64
C LEU A 398 -10.94 11.70 17.33
N GLU A 399 -11.39 12.43 16.33
CA GLU A 399 -12.80 12.57 16.03
C GLU A 399 -13.28 11.50 15.02
N SER A 400 -12.38 10.67 14.52
CA SER A 400 -12.76 9.57 13.62
C SER A 400 -13.67 8.57 14.37
N ALA A 401 -14.65 8.03 13.66
CA ALA A 401 -15.46 6.89 14.13
C ALA A 401 -15.21 5.65 13.27
N ARG A 402 -14.03 5.61 12.65
CA ARG A 402 -13.68 4.65 11.60
C ARG A 402 -12.61 3.70 12.10
N PRO A 403 -12.73 2.38 11.82
CA PRO A 403 -11.61 1.46 11.94
C PRO A 403 -10.46 1.94 11.06
N PHE A 404 -9.24 1.74 11.54
CA PHE A 404 -8.08 2.16 10.78
C PHE A 404 -7.78 1.17 9.65
N ILE A 405 -7.69 -0.12 9.99
CA ILE A 405 -7.34 -1.17 9.04
C ILE A 405 -8.36 -2.30 9.10
N TRP A 406 -8.88 -2.69 7.95
CA TRP A 406 -9.53 -3.97 7.76
C TRP A 406 -8.66 -4.91 6.94
N PHE A 407 -8.61 -6.16 7.40
CA PHE A 407 -7.82 -7.20 6.77
C PHE A 407 -8.74 -8.29 6.20
N PHE A 408 -8.61 -8.53 4.90
CA PHE A 408 -9.34 -9.53 4.14
C PHE A 408 -8.35 -10.47 3.46
N ASP A 409 -8.18 -11.65 4.03
CA ASP A 409 -7.39 -12.72 3.45
C ASP A 409 -8.26 -13.90 3.03
N LYS A 410 -8.68 -13.83 1.76
CA LYS A 410 -9.48 -14.87 1.12
C LYS A 410 -8.66 -16.15 0.86
N ASN A 411 -7.33 -16.10 1.05
CA ASN A 411 -6.39 -17.20 0.83
C ASN A 411 -5.92 -17.85 2.15
N ALA A 412 -6.77 -17.89 3.17
CA ALA A 412 -6.41 -18.33 4.53
C ALA A 412 -5.98 -19.81 4.70
N GLY A 413 -5.60 -20.53 3.63
CA GLY A 413 -5.05 -21.89 3.68
C GLY A 413 -3.65 -21.97 4.35
N LEU A 414 -3.23 -23.19 4.71
CA LEU A 414 -1.89 -23.51 5.23
C LEU A 414 -0.86 -23.29 4.13
N LEU A 415 -0.05 -22.24 4.26
CA LEU A 415 0.96 -21.88 3.28
C LEU A 415 2.37 -22.16 3.79
N GLY A 416 3.31 -22.16 2.84
CA GLY A 416 4.73 -22.29 3.14
C GLY A 416 5.24 -21.14 4.02
N PRO A 417 6.38 -21.33 4.72
CA PRO A 417 6.89 -20.43 5.76
C PRO A 417 7.24 -19.00 5.31
N ASN A 418 7.23 -18.70 4.00
CA ASN A 418 7.68 -17.42 3.43
C ASN A 418 6.53 -16.53 2.91
N GLN A 419 5.27 -16.87 3.18
CA GLN A 419 4.09 -16.25 2.54
C GLN A 419 3.16 -15.59 3.55
N HIS A 420 3.74 -14.78 4.44
CA HIS A 420 3.03 -14.18 5.55
C HIS A 420 2.99 -12.67 5.43
N THR A 421 1.79 -12.10 5.39
CA THR A 421 1.59 -10.66 5.54
C THR A 421 1.99 -10.23 6.94
N SER A 422 2.76 -9.15 7.04
CA SER A 422 3.10 -8.51 8.31
C SER A 422 2.51 -7.11 8.36
N ILE A 423 1.91 -6.74 9.48
CA ILE A 423 1.41 -5.38 9.76
C ILE A 423 2.24 -4.83 10.90
N THR A 424 2.94 -3.73 10.67
CA THR A 424 3.76 -3.04 11.66
C THR A 424 3.30 -1.59 11.76
N ILE A 425 2.92 -1.16 12.96
CA ILE A 425 2.53 0.22 13.25
C ILE A 425 3.45 0.74 14.35
N GLU A 426 4.24 1.77 14.05
CA GLU A 426 5.28 2.28 14.94
C GLU A 426 5.17 3.80 15.12
N ASP A 427 5.36 4.29 16.35
CA ASP A 427 5.41 5.72 16.66
C ASP A 427 4.14 6.50 16.23
N CYS A 428 2.99 5.82 16.16
CA CYS A 428 1.76 6.41 15.62
C CYS A 428 0.84 6.96 16.71
N TYR A 429 0.04 7.98 16.39
CA TYR A 429 -1.07 8.45 17.23
C TYR A 429 -2.40 8.06 16.58
N LEU A 430 -3.02 6.98 17.03
CA LEU A 430 -4.25 6.42 16.45
C LEU A 430 -5.45 6.86 17.28
N GLY A 431 -5.91 8.08 17.02
CA GLY A 431 -7.11 8.64 17.63
C GLY A 431 -8.38 8.26 16.89
N GLY A 432 -9.51 8.35 17.61
CA GLY A 432 -10.82 8.38 16.98
C GLY A 432 -11.11 7.11 16.20
N THR A 433 -11.22 5.99 16.89
CA THR A 433 -11.87 4.84 16.27
C THR A 433 -13.38 4.83 16.55
N GLY A 434 -13.90 5.78 17.33
CA GLY A 434 -15.32 5.88 17.71
C GLY A 434 -15.86 4.59 18.34
N GLY A 435 -15.11 4.01 19.28
CA GLY A 435 -15.49 2.75 19.89
C GLY A 435 -15.21 1.54 19.01
N ARG A 436 -14.24 1.62 18.09
CA ARG A 436 -13.88 0.52 17.19
C ARG A 436 -12.44 0.08 17.29
N PRO A 437 -12.13 -1.12 16.79
CA PRO A 437 -10.76 -1.60 16.81
C PRO A 437 -9.86 -0.86 15.81
N VAL A 438 -8.57 -0.74 16.14
CA VAL A 438 -7.59 -0.19 15.21
C VAL A 438 -7.48 -1.11 13.98
N ILE A 439 -7.35 -2.42 14.23
CA ILE A 439 -7.28 -3.46 13.21
C ILE A 439 -8.44 -4.43 13.42
N THR A 440 -9.20 -4.71 12.35
CA THR A 440 -10.23 -5.75 12.37
C THR A 440 -9.92 -6.83 11.33
N LEU A 441 -9.86 -8.08 11.77
CA LEU A 441 -9.69 -9.25 10.92
C LEU A 441 -11.05 -9.68 10.37
N LYS A 442 -11.39 -9.20 9.17
CA LYS A 442 -12.69 -9.46 8.52
C LYS A 442 -12.75 -10.84 7.88
N GLU A 443 -11.66 -11.25 7.25
CA GLU A 443 -11.53 -12.57 6.64
C GLU A 443 -10.08 -13.04 6.76
N GLY A 444 -9.85 -14.26 7.22
CA GLY A 444 -8.50 -14.77 7.45
C GLY A 444 -7.72 -13.97 8.52
N TYR A 445 -6.39 -14.04 8.44
CA TYR A 445 -5.47 -13.35 9.37
C TYR A 445 -4.08 -13.17 8.75
N PRO A 446 -3.37 -12.05 9.05
CA PRO A 446 -1.98 -11.87 8.62
C PRO A 446 -1.08 -12.82 9.40
N GLY A 447 0.20 -12.94 9.03
CA GLY A 447 1.14 -13.72 9.84
C GLY A 447 1.66 -12.96 11.07
N SER A 448 1.73 -11.63 11.03
CA SER A 448 2.04 -10.88 12.23
C SER A 448 1.40 -9.50 12.26
N ILE A 449 1.11 -9.05 13.47
CA ILE A 449 0.71 -7.69 13.78
C ILE A 449 1.66 -7.19 14.86
N SER A 450 2.34 -6.08 14.65
CA SER A 450 3.21 -5.44 15.63
C SER A 450 2.78 -3.99 15.83
N LEU A 451 2.50 -3.60 17.08
CA LEU A 451 2.30 -2.20 17.47
C LEU A 451 3.39 -1.79 18.45
N ARG A 452 4.15 -0.74 18.11
CA ARG A 452 5.26 -0.25 18.93
C ARG A 452 5.16 1.25 19.15
N ASN A 453 5.24 1.68 20.40
CA ASN A 453 5.20 3.07 20.79
C ASN A 453 3.99 3.85 20.18
N CYS A 454 2.84 3.19 20.08
CA CYS A 454 1.63 3.78 19.50
C CYS A 454 0.74 4.38 20.58
N LYS A 455 0.09 5.52 20.31
CA LYS A 455 -0.93 6.09 21.20
C LYS A 455 -2.33 5.83 20.67
N VAL A 456 -3.11 4.95 21.30
CA VAL A 456 -4.45 4.55 20.81
C VAL A 456 -5.55 5.17 21.68
N PHE A 457 -6.44 5.96 21.09
CA PHE A 457 -7.52 6.63 21.82
C PHE A 457 -8.89 6.18 21.37
N SER A 458 -9.83 6.14 22.33
CA SER A 458 -11.25 5.88 22.08
C SER A 458 -11.55 4.53 21.40
N SER A 459 -10.68 3.54 21.60
CA SER A 459 -10.78 2.20 21.02
C SER A 459 -11.01 1.14 22.10
N PRO A 460 -12.02 0.25 21.97
CA PRO A 460 -12.29 -0.81 22.93
C PRO A 460 -11.28 -1.95 22.84
N GLU A 461 -10.61 -2.12 21.69
CA GLU A 461 -9.64 -3.19 21.40
C GLU A 461 -8.67 -2.70 20.33
N ILE A 462 -7.38 -3.01 20.41
CA ILE A 462 -6.43 -2.67 19.35
C ILE A 462 -6.65 -3.57 18.13
N VAL A 463 -6.80 -4.87 18.37
CA VAL A 463 -7.04 -5.87 17.32
C VAL A 463 -8.29 -6.67 17.66
N SER A 464 -9.20 -6.77 16.71
CA SER A 464 -10.42 -7.58 16.85
C SER A 464 -10.60 -8.61 15.75
N LEU A 465 -11.40 -9.63 16.05
CA LEU A 465 -11.84 -10.63 15.09
C LEU A 465 -13.31 -10.36 14.73
N ASP A 466 -13.60 -10.24 13.43
CA ASP A 466 -14.99 -10.13 13.00
C ASP A 466 -15.77 -11.42 13.33
N LEU A 467 -17.01 -11.27 13.81
CA LEU A 467 -17.86 -12.41 14.15
C LEU A 467 -18.14 -13.32 12.95
N ASN A 468 -18.11 -12.76 11.74
CA ASN A 468 -18.36 -13.48 10.49
C ASN A 468 -17.06 -13.86 9.76
N ASN A 469 -15.89 -13.74 10.39
CA ASN A 469 -14.64 -14.17 9.76
C ASN A 469 -14.70 -15.69 9.51
N PRO A 470 -14.68 -16.14 8.23
CA PRO A 470 -14.84 -17.56 7.90
C PRO A 470 -13.61 -18.39 8.26
N ASN A 471 -12.46 -17.76 8.45
CA ASN A 471 -11.17 -18.42 8.67
C ASN A 471 -10.40 -17.74 9.83
N PRO A 472 -10.94 -17.74 11.05
CA PRO A 472 -10.28 -17.11 12.18
C PRO A 472 -8.97 -17.86 12.52
N PRO A 473 -7.98 -17.18 13.10
CA PRO A 473 -6.76 -17.85 13.54
C PRO A 473 -7.11 -18.88 14.63
N LEU A 474 -6.65 -20.12 14.44
CA LEU A 474 -6.82 -21.20 15.41
C LEU A 474 -5.51 -21.42 16.17
N PRO A 475 -5.55 -21.54 17.51
CA PRO A 475 -4.34 -21.85 18.28
C PRO A 475 -3.69 -23.14 17.78
N SER A 476 -2.36 -23.18 17.74
CA SER A 476 -1.61 -24.33 17.24
C SER A 476 -1.97 -25.59 18.02
N VAL A 477 -2.27 -26.66 17.29
CA VAL A 477 -2.20 -28.02 17.84
C VAL A 477 -0.72 -28.30 18.15
N PRO A 478 -0.38 -29.00 19.24
CA PRO A 478 1.01 -29.39 19.51
C PRO A 478 1.68 -30.02 18.27
N GLY A 479 2.79 -29.43 17.83
CA GLY A 479 3.53 -29.84 16.61
C GLY A 479 3.19 -29.07 15.33
N ALA A 480 2.12 -28.27 15.31
CA ALA A 480 1.79 -27.38 14.20
C ALA A 480 2.31 -25.96 14.49
N ILE A 481 2.94 -25.32 13.51
CA ILE A 481 3.38 -23.92 13.62
C ILE A 481 2.18 -23.03 13.29
N THR A 482 1.65 -22.30 14.28
CA THR A 482 0.79 -21.15 13.97
C THR A 482 1.66 -19.99 13.56
N ASN A 483 1.49 -19.56 12.33
CA ASN A 483 2.23 -18.43 11.77
C ASN A 483 1.59 -17.08 12.12
N PHE A 484 0.73 -16.98 13.15
CA PHE A 484 0.08 -15.74 13.55
C PHE A 484 0.54 -15.28 14.94
N VAL A 485 1.01 -14.04 15.04
CA VAL A 485 1.41 -13.40 16.30
C VAL A 485 0.97 -11.94 16.35
N ILE A 486 0.49 -11.50 17.51
CA ILE A 486 0.16 -10.11 17.81
C ILE A 486 1.15 -9.63 18.87
N MET A 487 2.01 -8.69 18.50
CA MET A 487 2.99 -8.07 19.38
C MET A 487 2.53 -6.65 19.71
N VAL A 488 2.36 -6.35 21.00
CA VAL A 488 2.09 -4.99 21.48
C VAL A 488 3.11 -4.66 22.55
N ASP A 489 3.70 -3.48 22.48
CA ASP A 489 4.62 -3.00 23.51
C ASP A 489 3.90 -2.19 24.62
N GLU A 490 4.59 -1.99 25.73
CA GLU A 490 4.10 -1.39 26.97
C GLU A 490 3.81 0.10 26.76
N ALA A 491 4.65 0.75 25.95
CA ALA A 491 4.43 2.13 25.53
C ALA A 491 3.08 2.26 24.79
N THR A 492 2.69 1.26 23.99
CA THR A 492 1.38 1.23 23.36
C THR A 492 0.25 1.05 24.38
N ARG A 493 0.43 0.19 25.39
CA ARG A 493 -0.60 -0.07 26.41
C ARG A 493 -0.92 1.14 27.30
N LEU A 494 0.09 1.86 27.78
CA LEU A 494 -0.08 2.99 28.72
C LEU A 494 -0.91 4.15 28.16
N THR A 495 -1.20 4.13 26.86
CA THR A 495 -1.83 5.23 26.15
C THR A 495 -3.33 5.03 25.91
N GLN A 496 -3.86 3.83 26.18
CA GLN A 496 -5.28 3.53 26.02
C GLN A 496 -6.09 4.19 27.15
N GLN A 497 -7.12 4.97 26.79
CA GLN A 497 -7.86 5.81 27.73
C GLN A 497 -8.92 5.06 28.58
N TYR A 498 -9.34 3.85 28.17
CA TYR A 498 -10.40 3.11 28.86
C TYR A 498 -9.81 2.05 29.81
N ASP A 499 -10.05 2.22 31.11
CA ASP A 499 -9.58 1.31 32.17
C ASP A 499 -10.26 -0.08 32.14
N THR A 500 -11.27 -0.25 31.28
CA THR A 500 -12.05 -1.50 31.12
C THR A 500 -11.88 -2.17 29.76
N SER A 501 -11.16 -1.54 28.82
CA SER A 501 -10.99 -2.10 27.47
C SER A 501 -9.93 -3.21 27.48
N ARG A 502 -10.29 -4.36 26.89
CA ARG A 502 -9.29 -5.39 26.57
C ARG A 502 -8.37 -4.83 25.49
N ILE A 503 -7.07 -5.12 25.58
CA ILE A 503 -6.10 -4.66 24.56
C ILE A 503 -6.41 -5.31 23.22
N ILE A 504 -6.97 -6.52 23.23
CA ILE A 504 -7.32 -7.31 22.06
C ILE A 504 -8.59 -8.11 22.33
N ASP A 505 -9.27 -8.55 21.27
CA ASP A 505 -10.37 -9.50 21.38
C ASP A 505 -9.93 -10.77 22.11
N SER A 506 -10.76 -11.25 23.05
CA SER A 506 -10.53 -12.48 23.82
C SER A 506 -10.24 -13.71 22.96
N LYS A 507 -10.80 -13.80 21.75
CA LYS A 507 -10.54 -14.91 20.83
C LYS A 507 -9.11 -14.88 20.27
N LEU A 508 -8.46 -13.72 20.32
CA LEU A 508 -7.10 -13.51 19.86
C LEU A 508 -6.08 -13.54 20.99
N GLU A 509 -6.50 -13.71 22.25
CA GLU A 509 -5.61 -13.71 23.41
C GLU A 509 -4.47 -14.71 23.27
N SER A 510 -4.72 -15.88 22.69
CA SER A 510 -3.72 -16.93 22.46
C SER A 510 -2.59 -16.54 21.53
N PHE A 511 -2.75 -15.50 20.71
CA PHE A 511 -1.73 -15.02 19.77
C PHE A 511 -1.01 -13.76 20.27
N TYR A 512 -1.42 -13.24 21.42
CA TYR A 512 -0.89 -12.01 21.99
C TYR A 512 0.39 -12.21 22.78
N TYR A 513 1.36 -11.37 22.45
CA TYR A 513 2.68 -11.32 23.02
C TYR A 513 3.03 -9.89 23.47
N ASP A 514 3.25 -9.72 24.76
CA ASP A 514 3.78 -8.48 25.33
C ASP A 514 5.31 -8.46 25.15
N THR A 515 5.79 -7.52 24.34
CA THR A 515 7.22 -7.43 23.97
C THR A 515 8.11 -6.76 25.02
N THR A 516 7.52 -6.20 26.08
CA THR A 516 8.15 -5.19 26.94
C THR A 516 8.15 -5.52 28.41
N SER A 517 7.35 -6.48 28.87
CA SER A 517 7.45 -6.95 30.25
C SER A 517 8.93 -7.25 30.56
N GLN A 518 9.53 -6.52 31.51
CA GLN A 518 10.94 -6.63 31.84
C GLN A 518 11.34 -8.00 32.41
N THR A 519 10.38 -8.91 32.62
CA THR A 519 10.62 -10.35 32.80
C THR A 519 11.19 -11.01 31.53
N SER A 520 11.11 -10.36 30.36
CA SER A 520 11.82 -10.74 29.13
C SER A 520 13.34 -10.49 29.16
N LYS A 521 13.89 -9.88 30.22
CA LYS A 521 15.36 -9.86 30.43
C LYS A 521 15.97 -11.26 30.61
N PHE A 522 15.15 -12.29 30.82
CA PHE A 522 15.58 -13.70 30.81
C PHE A 522 15.48 -14.39 29.43
N LYS A 523 14.94 -13.73 28.39
CA LYS A 523 14.65 -14.33 27.06
C LYS A 523 15.78 -14.24 26.03
N ARG A 524 17.05 -14.29 26.44
CA ARG A 524 18.18 -14.39 25.48
C ARG A 524 19.01 -15.67 25.57
N SER A 525 18.68 -16.63 26.42
CA SER A 525 19.50 -17.85 26.61
C SER A 525 18.92 -19.15 26.04
N ILE A 526 17.75 -19.14 25.38
CA ILE A 526 17.18 -20.37 24.80
C ILE A 526 16.79 -20.10 23.36
N HIS A 527 17.65 -20.53 22.43
CA HIS A 527 17.42 -20.41 20.99
C HIS A 527 16.20 -21.24 20.56
N LYS A 528 15.29 -20.57 19.84
CA LYS A 528 13.92 -20.95 19.42
C LYS A 528 12.86 -20.64 20.47
N ASN A 529 11.93 -19.78 20.08
CA ASN A 529 10.72 -19.38 20.79
C ASN A 529 9.96 -20.59 21.38
N ILE A 530 10.26 -20.94 22.61
CA ILE A 530 9.48 -21.88 23.43
C ILE A 530 8.69 -20.99 24.39
N ASP A 531 7.66 -20.34 23.86
CA ASP A 531 6.59 -19.73 24.64
C ASP A 531 5.30 -20.36 24.12
N TYR A 532 5.03 -21.58 24.57
CA TYR A 532 3.98 -22.38 23.99
C TYR A 532 2.66 -22.05 24.70
N ARG A 533 1.77 -21.32 24.01
CA ARG A 533 0.34 -21.49 24.26
C ARG A 533 -0.13 -22.70 23.47
N LEU A 534 -0.19 -23.84 24.13
CA LEU A 534 -0.66 -25.08 23.52
C LEU A 534 -2.17 -25.17 23.64
N ARG A 535 -2.84 -25.39 22.50
CA ARG A 535 -4.25 -25.78 22.51
C ARG A 535 -4.36 -27.14 23.19
N SER A 536 -5.29 -27.25 24.13
CA SER A 536 -5.58 -28.53 24.73
C SER A 536 -6.32 -29.44 23.74
N VAL A 537 -6.12 -30.74 23.87
CA VAL A 537 -6.93 -31.76 23.21
C VAL A 537 -7.79 -32.48 24.24
N ALA A 538 -8.90 -33.06 23.80
CA ALA A 538 -9.70 -33.92 24.66
C ALA A 538 -8.85 -35.05 25.25
N SER A 539 -9.08 -35.34 26.52
CA SER A 539 -8.47 -36.45 27.25
C SER A 539 -9.58 -37.36 27.77
N SER A 540 -9.37 -38.03 28.92
CA SER A 540 -10.43 -38.77 29.60
C SER A 540 -11.63 -37.86 29.89
N PRO A 541 -12.87 -38.38 30.00
CA PRO A 541 -14.08 -37.58 30.18
C PRO A 541 -13.94 -36.46 31.24
N GLY A 542 -14.25 -35.23 30.85
CA GLY A 542 -14.14 -34.04 31.72
C GLY A 542 -12.71 -33.51 31.90
N LYS A 543 -11.76 -33.98 31.10
CA LYS A 543 -10.37 -33.50 31.11
C LYS A 543 -9.88 -33.14 29.72
N VAL A 544 -8.89 -32.27 29.72
CA VAL A 544 -8.14 -31.87 28.54
C VAL A 544 -6.65 -32.00 28.83
N LYS A 545 -5.83 -32.06 27.79
CA LYS A 545 -4.38 -32.19 27.95
C LYS A 545 -3.59 -31.44 26.89
N VAL A 546 -2.34 -31.13 27.22
CA VAL A 546 -1.31 -30.76 26.24
C VAL A 546 -0.12 -31.68 26.41
N SER A 547 0.53 -32.02 25.30
CA SER A 547 1.75 -32.82 25.33
C SER A 547 2.91 -32.01 24.79
N LEU A 548 4.00 -31.97 25.54
CA LEU A 548 5.22 -31.26 25.23
C LEU A 548 6.33 -32.28 24.98
N PRO A 549 6.97 -32.26 23.80
CA PRO A 549 8.17 -33.03 23.60
C PRO A 549 9.35 -32.43 24.38
N ILE A 550 10.12 -33.30 25.02
CA ILE A 550 11.33 -32.97 25.76
C ILE A 550 12.45 -33.89 25.28
N PHE A 551 13.51 -33.24 24.81
CA PHE A 551 14.75 -33.90 24.41
C PHE A 551 15.73 -33.85 25.58
N PHE A 552 16.32 -35.00 25.85
CA PHE A 552 17.39 -35.14 26.82
C PHE A 552 18.69 -35.52 26.12
N ASP A 553 19.81 -35.08 26.68
CA ASP A 553 21.14 -35.47 26.18
C ASP A 553 21.35 -36.99 26.32
N SER A 554 22.09 -37.56 25.38
CA SER A 554 22.25 -39.00 25.15
C SER A 554 23.39 -39.64 25.94
N SER A 555 24.13 -38.89 26.77
CA SER A 555 25.30 -39.45 27.47
C SER A 555 24.89 -40.25 28.72
N PRO A 556 25.18 -41.57 28.77
CA PRO A 556 24.94 -42.40 29.95
C PRO A 556 26.03 -42.23 31.05
N GLU A 557 27.12 -41.50 30.77
CA GLU A 557 28.31 -41.47 31.62
C GLU A 557 28.42 -40.25 32.54
N VAL A 558 27.59 -39.23 32.34
CA VAL A 558 27.47 -38.10 33.26
C VAL A 558 26.07 -38.14 33.85
N PRO A 559 25.88 -38.15 35.18
CA PRO A 559 24.56 -37.97 35.77
C PRO A 559 24.11 -36.54 35.47
N ASN A 560 23.58 -36.34 34.27
CA ASN A 560 23.23 -35.04 33.76
C ASN A 560 22.20 -34.43 34.70
N ARG A 561 22.59 -33.34 35.34
CA ARG A 561 21.71 -32.41 36.06
C ARG A 561 20.88 -31.64 35.04
N ASP A 562 20.21 -32.34 34.14
CA ASP A 562 19.21 -31.77 33.25
C ASP A 562 18.06 -31.32 34.15
N ILE A 563 18.17 -30.07 34.61
CA ILE A 563 17.11 -29.38 35.31
C ILE A 563 16.41 -28.56 34.24
N LEU A 564 15.24 -29.02 33.82
CA LEU A 564 14.30 -28.21 33.05
C LEU A 564 13.18 -27.78 33.97
N THR A 565 13.14 -26.50 34.29
CA THR A 565 12.04 -25.91 35.06
C THR A 565 11.16 -25.10 34.13
N LEU A 566 9.87 -25.42 34.12
CA LEU A 566 8.82 -24.75 33.37
C LEU A 566 7.84 -24.10 34.36
N LEU A 567 7.43 -22.88 34.08
CA LEU A 567 6.20 -22.30 34.62
C LEU A 567 5.08 -22.67 33.65
N VAL A 568 4.06 -23.36 34.15
CA VAL A 568 2.91 -23.77 33.35
C VAL A 568 1.64 -23.20 33.95
N THR A 569 0.93 -22.39 33.17
CA THR A 569 -0.42 -21.94 33.51
C THR A 569 -1.42 -22.65 32.60
N VAL A 570 -2.29 -23.48 33.19
CA VAL A 570 -3.40 -24.11 32.47
C VAL A 570 -4.67 -23.29 32.65
N VAL A 571 -5.49 -23.24 31.61
CA VAL A 571 -6.79 -22.55 31.61
C VAL A 571 -7.84 -23.53 31.08
N GLY A 572 -8.94 -23.64 31.82
CA GLY A 572 -10.09 -24.49 31.52
C GLY A 572 -11.41 -23.75 31.68
N ASP A 573 -12.48 -24.30 31.11
CA ASP A 573 -13.84 -23.88 31.43
C ASP A 573 -14.21 -24.24 32.89
N SER A 574 -14.97 -23.38 33.56
CA SER A 574 -15.30 -23.57 34.99
C SER A 574 -16.34 -24.65 35.28
N GLY A 575 -16.82 -25.40 34.28
CA GLY A 575 -17.80 -26.49 34.45
C GLY A 575 -19.18 -26.06 34.98
N GLY A 576 -19.34 -24.83 35.46
CA GLY A 576 -20.61 -24.20 35.82
C GLY A 576 -21.08 -23.30 34.69
N GLY A 577 -22.37 -23.31 34.36
CA GLY A 577 -22.98 -22.63 33.22
C GLY A 577 -22.91 -21.09 33.19
N LEU A 578 -21.90 -20.46 33.77
CA LEU A 578 -21.61 -19.03 33.67
C LEU A 578 -20.44 -18.81 32.70
N PRO A 579 -20.66 -18.22 31.52
CA PRO A 579 -19.68 -18.10 30.43
C PRO A 579 -18.50 -17.14 30.70
N VAL A 580 -18.26 -16.72 31.94
CA VAL A 580 -17.33 -15.61 32.27
C VAL A 580 -16.17 -16.03 33.18
N TYR A 581 -16.19 -17.23 33.76
CA TYR A 581 -15.11 -17.67 34.65
C TYR A 581 -14.34 -18.82 34.02
N ASN A 582 -13.07 -18.56 33.71
CA ASN A 582 -12.11 -19.60 33.35
C ASN A 582 -11.43 -20.09 34.63
N ASN A 583 -11.40 -21.41 34.85
CA ASN A 583 -10.58 -22.00 35.90
C ASN A 583 -9.13 -21.97 35.42
N SER A 584 -8.21 -21.42 36.21
CA SER A 584 -6.79 -21.43 35.87
C SER A 584 -5.95 -21.94 37.04
N ALA A 585 -4.90 -22.70 36.72
CA ALA A 585 -3.92 -23.16 37.70
C ALA A 585 -2.53 -22.88 37.15
N THR A 586 -1.64 -22.37 38.01
CA THR A 586 -0.23 -22.16 37.67
C THR A 586 0.64 -23.07 38.52
N VAL A 587 1.47 -23.86 37.84
CA VAL A 587 2.40 -24.81 38.46
C VAL A 587 3.81 -24.57 37.95
N ILE A 588 4.79 -24.85 38.79
CA ILE A 588 6.18 -25.02 38.38
C ILE A 588 6.37 -26.52 38.15
N ILE A 589 6.70 -26.88 36.93
CA ILE A 589 7.09 -28.23 36.56
C ILE A 589 8.61 -28.25 36.50
N SER A 590 9.26 -28.91 37.45
CA SER A 590 10.71 -29.16 37.38
C SER A 590 10.96 -30.60 37.02
N ILE A 591 11.69 -30.81 35.95
CA ILE A 591 12.16 -32.09 35.50
C ILE A 591 13.59 -32.21 35.96
N VAL A 592 13.84 -33.20 36.81
CA VAL A 592 15.13 -33.36 37.47
C VAL A 592 15.63 -34.77 37.19
N GLY A 593 16.83 -34.87 36.62
CA GLY A 593 17.60 -36.10 36.62
C GLY A 593 18.13 -36.39 38.02
N GLY A 594 17.89 -37.60 38.53
CA GLY A 594 18.30 -38.02 39.87
C GLY A 594 18.78 -39.46 39.93
N TYR A 595 19.40 -39.83 41.06
CA TYR A 595 19.78 -41.19 41.41
C TYR A 595 19.22 -41.53 42.79
N GLU A 596 18.41 -42.57 42.88
CA GLU A 596 17.73 -43.00 44.12
C GLU A 596 17.67 -44.52 44.10
N SER A 597 17.98 -45.14 45.25
CA SER A 597 17.84 -46.59 45.45
C SER A 597 18.57 -47.46 44.41
N GLY A 598 19.72 -47.00 43.90
CA GLY A 598 20.52 -47.80 42.96
C GLY A 598 20.23 -47.54 41.48
N ALA A 599 19.22 -46.74 41.15
CA ALA A 599 18.81 -46.47 39.77
C ALA A 599 18.78 -44.96 39.47
N PHE A 600 19.17 -44.62 38.24
CA PHE A 600 18.93 -43.29 37.70
C PHE A 600 17.46 -43.18 37.28
N TYR A 601 16.88 -41.98 37.37
CA TYR A 601 15.54 -41.68 36.89
C TYR A 601 15.42 -40.21 36.50
N LYS A 602 14.44 -39.92 35.65
CA LYS A 602 13.98 -38.55 35.38
C LYS A 602 12.63 -38.37 36.02
N ARG A 603 12.57 -37.47 37.01
CA ARG A 603 11.36 -37.20 37.78
C ARG A 603 10.76 -35.87 37.38
N ILE A 604 9.46 -35.89 37.14
CA ILE A 604 8.63 -34.70 37.07
C ILE A 604 8.22 -34.36 38.49
N THR A 605 8.66 -33.20 38.95
CA THR A 605 8.17 -32.58 40.17
C THR A 605 7.24 -31.44 39.79
N VAL A 606 6.03 -31.46 40.33
CA VAL A 606 5.03 -30.41 40.12
C VAL A 606 4.84 -29.70 41.44
N ALA A 607 5.28 -28.45 41.51
CA ALA A 607 5.00 -27.57 42.63
C ALA A 607 3.89 -26.62 42.21
N SER A 608 2.73 -26.68 42.88
CA SER A 608 1.76 -25.60 42.71
C SER A 608 2.36 -24.31 43.25
N ILE A 609 2.25 -23.22 42.48
CA ILE A 609 2.49 -21.90 43.04
C ILE A 609 1.21 -21.59 43.81
N GLN A 610 1.24 -21.85 45.11
CA GLN A 610 0.10 -21.69 46.00
C GLN A 610 -0.48 -20.28 45.88
N ASP A 611 -1.83 -20.22 45.80
CA ASP A 611 -2.72 -19.05 45.82
C ASP A 611 -1.99 -17.72 46.02
N ALA A 612 -1.91 -16.91 44.96
CA ALA A 612 -1.81 -15.47 45.16
C ALA A 612 -3.00 -15.09 46.06
N LYS A 613 -2.74 -14.83 47.35
CA LYS A 613 -3.73 -14.56 48.43
C LYS A 613 -4.62 -13.32 48.19
N GLY A 614 -4.79 -12.87 46.96
CA GLY A 614 -5.56 -11.69 46.57
C GLY A 614 -6.75 -11.93 45.64
N GLY A 615 -7.04 -13.15 45.18
CA GLY A 615 -8.16 -13.37 44.25
C GLY A 615 -8.83 -14.73 44.41
N ILE A 616 -10.13 -14.69 44.74
CA ILE A 616 -11.17 -15.72 44.53
C ILE A 616 -10.69 -17.18 44.55
N SER A 617 -10.96 -17.89 45.66
CA SER A 617 -10.80 -19.34 45.85
C SER A 617 -10.90 -20.16 44.54
N PHE A 618 -9.75 -20.55 43.99
CA PHE A 618 -9.69 -21.41 42.81
C PHE A 618 -10.07 -22.84 43.20
N ASP A 619 -10.93 -23.47 42.40
CA ASP A 619 -11.31 -24.86 42.62
C ASP A 619 -10.09 -25.77 42.38
N LYS A 620 -9.76 -26.60 43.38
CA LYS A 620 -8.67 -27.62 43.29
C LYS A 620 -8.84 -28.54 42.08
N SER A 621 -10.03 -28.60 41.49
CA SER A 621 -10.33 -29.39 40.29
C SER A 621 -9.45 -29.06 39.08
N CYS A 622 -8.91 -27.84 38.95
CA CYS A 622 -8.11 -27.45 37.79
C CYS A 622 -6.60 -27.70 37.91
N MET A 623 -6.13 -28.28 39.02
CA MET A 623 -4.71 -28.61 39.18
C MET A 623 -4.26 -29.64 38.14
N PRO A 624 -3.23 -29.33 37.31
CA PRO A 624 -2.81 -30.24 36.26
C PRO A 624 -2.07 -31.45 36.85
N ASN A 625 -2.43 -32.63 36.38
CA ASN A 625 -1.62 -33.84 36.48
C ASN A 625 -0.55 -33.78 35.39
N VAL A 626 0.71 -33.94 35.79
CA VAL A 626 1.84 -33.96 34.86
C VAL A 626 2.53 -35.30 34.95
N TYR A 627 2.73 -35.95 33.81
CA TYR A 627 3.35 -37.27 33.71
C TYR A 627 4.05 -37.46 32.37
N TRP A 628 4.93 -38.45 32.30
CA TRP A 628 5.56 -38.89 31.06
C TRP A 628 4.59 -39.68 30.17
N GLY A 629 4.68 -39.49 28.86
CA GLY A 629 3.87 -40.15 27.83
C GLY A 629 2.85 -39.23 27.15
N GLU A 630 2.15 -39.76 26.14
CA GLU A 630 1.06 -39.07 25.40
C GLU A 630 -0.35 -39.46 25.89
N GLY A 631 -0.41 -40.48 26.76
CA GLY A 631 -1.67 -41.06 27.25
C GLY A 631 -2.46 -40.11 28.15
N ASP A 632 -3.55 -40.62 28.70
CA ASP A 632 -4.33 -39.94 29.74
C ASP A 632 -3.86 -40.29 31.15
N THR A 633 -2.90 -41.21 31.23
CA THR A 633 -2.19 -41.68 32.41
C THR A 633 -0.72 -41.82 32.06
N GLY A 634 0.13 -41.78 33.07
CA GLY A 634 1.57 -41.97 32.92
C GLY A 634 2.26 -42.00 34.27
N SER A 635 3.58 -42.15 34.25
CA SER A 635 4.40 -42.11 35.45
C SER A 635 5.04 -40.72 35.61
N GLN A 636 5.23 -40.27 36.84
CA GLN A 636 6.06 -39.09 37.14
C GLN A 636 7.56 -39.39 36.99
N ASP A 637 7.92 -40.67 37.07
CA ASP A 637 9.28 -41.17 36.93
C ASP A 637 9.40 -42.01 35.67
N ILE A 638 10.42 -41.77 34.87
CA ILE A 638 10.85 -42.71 33.83
C ILE A 638 12.28 -43.17 34.11
N SER A 639 12.56 -44.43 33.79
CA SER A 639 13.92 -44.91 33.67
C SER A 639 14.63 -44.08 32.59
N PRO A 640 15.91 -43.70 32.76
CA PRO A 640 16.73 -43.16 31.70
C PRO A 640 17.05 -44.34 30.79
N GLU A 641 16.11 -44.66 29.92
CA GLU A 641 16.37 -45.62 28.85
C GLU A 641 17.43 -45.07 27.91
N ASN A 642 18.15 -45.99 27.27
CA ASN A 642 19.24 -45.69 26.33
C ASN A 642 18.78 -44.77 25.19
N GLU A 643 19.46 -43.62 25.12
CA GLU A 643 19.76 -42.76 23.96
C GLU A 643 18.61 -42.05 23.21
N GLY A 644 18.77 -40.72 23.07
CA GLY A 644 18.36 -39.92 21.90
C GLY A 644 16.86 -39.77 21.58
N SER A 645 15.96 -40.47 22.27
CA SER A 645 14.53 -40.41 21.97
C SER A 645 13.84 -39.22 22.62
N GLU A 646 13.09 -38.47 21.80
CA GLU A 646 12.12 -37.47 22.24
C GLU A 646 11.13 -38.13 23.20
N LYS A 647 11.08 -37.66 24.46
CA LYS A 647 10.08 -38.10 25.43
C LYS A 647 9.05 -37.01 25.58
N LYS A 648 7.76 -37.35 25.62
CA LYS A 648 6.70 -36.35 25.82
C LYS A 648 6.31 -36.28 27.29
N ILE A 649 6.12 -35.08 27.81
CA ILE A 649 5.33 -34.87 29.03
C ILE A 649 3.91 -34.51 28.63
N THR A 650 2.94 -35.02 29.36
CA THR A 650 1.55 -34.62 29.24
C THR A 650 1.13 -33.87 30.48
N ILE A 651 0.53 -32.70 30.27
CA ILE A 651 -0.07 -31.85 31.29
C ILE A 651 -1.58 -31.96 31.08
N GLN A 652 -2.28 -32.62 31.99
CA GLN A 652 -3.72 -32.89 31.91
C GLN A 652 -4.46 -32.20 33.05
N TRP A 653 -5.52 -31.45 32.79
CA TRP A 653 -6.34 -30.78 33.80
C TRP A 653 -7.82 -30.96 33.54
N ALA A 654 -8.66 -30.67 34.54
CA ALA A 654 -10.10 -30.74 34.37
C ALA A 654 -10.60 -29.60 33.47
N SER A 655 -11.36 -29.97 32.45
CA SER A 655 -12.10 -29.06 31.58
C SER A 655 -13.06 -29.90 30.74
N SER A 656 -14.29 -29.42 30.59
CA SER A 656 -15.31 -30.05 29.74
C SER A 656 -15.19 -29.67 28.26
N ASN A 657 -14.44 -28.62 27.92
CA ASN A 657 -14.36 -28.10 26.57
C ASN A 657 -12.92 -27.77 26.15
N PHE A 658 -12.28 -28.70 25.44
CA PHE A 658 -10.92 -28.51 24.91
C PHE A 658 -10.78 -27.34 23.92
N ASN A 659 -11.88 -26.84 23.34
CA ASN A 659 -11.84 -25.72 22.39
C ASN A 659 -11.56 -24.37 23.07
N VAL A 660 -11.87 -24.23 24.36
CA VAL A 660 -11.62 -23.00 25.13
C VAL A 660 -10.46 -23.14 26.10
N SER A 661 -9.84 -24.33 26.15
CA SER A 661 -8.81 -24.68 27.12
C SER A 661 -7.42 -24.72 26.48
N TRP A 662 -6.44 -24.17 27.20
CA TRP A 662 -5.06 -24.03 26.72
C TRP A 662 -4.08 -24.05 27.90
N ALA A 663 -2.81 -24.32 27.60
CA ALA A 663 -1.71 -24.21 28.56
C ALA A 663 -0.67 -23.23 28.05
N TYR A 664 -0.24 -22.29 28.89
CA TYR A 664 0.90 -21.42 28.67
C TYR A 664 2.13 -22.00 29.36
N ILE A 665 3.19 -22.24 28.61
CA ILE A 665 4.42 -22.86 29.11
C ILE A 665 5.59 -21.91 28.89
N MET A 666 6.16 -21.42 29.99
CA MET A 666 7.32 -20.55 30.03
C MET A 666 8.49 -21.29 30.67
N PRO A 667 9.59 -21.57 29.94
CA PRO A 667 10.80 -22.14 30.55
C PRO A 667 11.41 -21.11 31.52
N LEU A 668 11.63 -21.51 32.78
CA LEU A 668 12.23 -20.69 33.82
C LEU A 668 13.74 -20.91 33.94
N ALA A 669 14.18 -22.16 33.85
CA ALA A 669 15.58 -22.54 34.01
C ALA A 669 15.90 -23.81 33.22
N GLY A 670 17.11 -23.87 32.70
CA GLY A 670 17.66 -24.99 31.94
C GLY A 670 19.18 -25.03 32.14
N LEU A 671 19.70 -26.06 32.82
CA LEU A 671 21.14 -26.36 32.77
C LEU A 671 21.35 -27.44 31.70
N ARG A 672 22.03 -27.09 30.62
CA ARG A 672 22.58 -28.05 29.65
C ARG A 672 24.08 -27.88 29.63
N GLU A 673 24.81 -28.92 30.01
CA GLU A 673 26.27 -28.85 30.15
C GLU A 673 27.00 -28.92 28.79
N ASN A 674 26.34 -29.36 27.71
CA ASN A 674 26.97 -29.59 26.40
C ASN A 674 26.33 -28.77 25.27
N GLN A 675 26.68 -27.48 25.14
CA GLN A 675 26.67 -26.83 23.82
C GLN A 675 27.91 -27.28 23.03
N LYS A 676 27.81 -28.44 22.37
CA LYS A 676 28.70 -28.85 21.27
C LYS A 676 28.24 -28.32 19.90
N ASP A 677 27.43 -27.26 19.85
CA ASP A 677 27.00 -26.59 18.60
C ASP A 677 28.04 -25.61 18.01
N LYS A 678 29.34 -25.85 18.23
CA LYS A 678 30.39 -25.06 17.55
C LYS A 678 30.63 -25.50 16.10
N GLU A 679 30.23 -26.71 15.69
CA GLU A 679 30.46 -27.19 14.32
C GLU A 679 29.28 -26.99 13.36
N GLN A 680 28.02 -26.96 13.84
CA GLN A 680 26.88 -26.67 12.97
C GLN A 680 26.76 -25.19 12.57
N TYR A 681 27.47 -24.29 13.26
CA TYR A 681 27.51 -22.86 12.93
C TYR A 681 28.30 -22.52 11.65
N TYR A 682 29.18 -23.42 11.16
CA TYR A 682 29.98 -23.18 9.95
C TYR A 682 29.31 -23.65 8.65
N ASN A 683 28.18 -24.38 8.73
CA ASN A 683 27.49 -24.95 7.58
C ASN A 683 26.07 -24.37 7.34
N TRP A 684 25.70 -23.29 8.04
CA TRP A 684 24.42 -22.59 7.85
C TRP A 684 24.62 -21.20 7.25
#